data_AF-A0A1F6WRG0-F1
#
_entry.id   AF-A0A1F6WRG0-F1
#
_cell.length_a   1.000
_cell.length_b   1.000
_cell.length_c   1.000
_cell.angle_alpha   90.00
_cell.angle_beta   90.00
_cell.angle_gamma   90.00
#
_symmetry.space_group_name_H-M   'P 1'
#
loop_
_entity.id
_entity.type
_entity.pdbx_description
1 polymer ?
#
loop_
_entity_poly.entity_id
_entity_poly.type
_entity_poly.pdbx_seq_one_letter_code
_entity_poly.pdbx_strand_id
1 'polypeptide(L)'
;MDKIYKPEVLEKKHLSLSDKEKGSINNITLGIEEVEDYIKSFAVESGDIVKTLQNGHPLNRLIKNEKDETLGYIACEDFVPKEAYIKYFGTNASSGRNLLSEIPTFVEYAKEHGYTKLNFHGWNNRLNNILTRYGFERVRTDNMASFLVDFYEKSLVEEKSNEEVSQARINAFEEKYLNKLKTDYSKTLAMFKDDIKVEKEKLINLNYDTLLSKLTKEENFIFKERQQVILKLKLARYFQNKEKSNEHNEELDVNVLFDALIESPRFIDTDKGSIQRLFEVHIQKTMQNLAELRKKRAELVGENDLNPYEALFETQSGKYYMARLLNMPHLEDESLNMGTSCVGTSDHYYKEILKGNIEILSFRTTPKINKNTNKLENDSPIMTLEYNLKTKTIEQMKKYNDEYLTSNDPYFKDVIDALKNLRNTKTDTGELRDFKKINESELQNFTVKENYVLTENGEVYFKDFDPESNVFVLKIGEMNVTPQTSKIDAVKIMHIVEGIKVTPEEIAYTANEVTKQTKVFVGKLENGIFDRISNIEYVYTKFLNNRIKTVELDSNIQYPKNTEEWVKAYNEQGIQLEDSNINKMLGLMEQTELTEDYKFVILSVEDLGFDSSATYEKICEKAESLGLELCAQDDGPKLRLSYEQLMGTYFRTGMKSIKLSDVNLRLWSVNHYDDGTRYLDWSSGNADFKYDTSNKFAFRLRK
;
A
#
# COMPACT_ATOMS: atom_id res chain seq x y z
N MET A 1 3.05 -70.57 -51.38
CA MET A 1 4.03 -71.08 -50.39
C MET A 1 3.37 -70.98 -49.04
N ASP A 2 2.94 -72.11 -48.51
CA ASP A 2 2.29 -72.19 -47.21
C ASP A 2 3.23 -71.69 -46.12
N LYS A 3 2.71 -70.83 -45.24
CA LYS A 3 3.39 -70.44 -44.01
C LYS A 3 3.54 -71.70 -43.16
N ILE A 4 4.75 -72.25 -43.11
CA ILE A 4 5.14 -73.19 -42.07
C ILE A 4 5.31 -72.35 -40.81
N TYR A 5 4.21 -71.98 -40.14
CA TYR A 5 4.09 -71.67 -38.70
C TYR A 5 2.79 -70.88 -38.47
N LYS A 6 1.89 -71.49 -37.69
CA LYS A 6 0.91 -70.77 -36.90
C LYS A 6 1.57 -70.48 -35.54
N PRO A 7 1.41 -69.28 -34.94
CA PRO A 7 1.83 -69.07 -33.58
C PRO A 7 0.90 -69.89 -32.69
N GLU A 8 1.31 -71.09 -32.32
CA GLU A 8 0.76 -71.73 -31.14
C GLU A 8 1.21 -70.91 -29.94
N VAL A 9 0.22 -70.46 -29.16
CA VAL A 9 0.39 -69.85 -27.86
C VAL A 9 1.07 -70.87 -26.96
N LEU A 10 2.40 -70.85 -26.92
CA LEU A 10 3.17 -71.60 -25.95
C LEU A 10 3.25 -70.74 -24.69
N GLU A 11 2.41 -71.08 -23.71
CA GLU A 11 2.68 -70.84 -22.29
C GLU A 11 4.17 -71.07 -22.00
N LYS A 12 4.79 -70.24 -21.14
CA LYS A 12 6.20 -70.32 -20.71
C LYS A 12 6.66 -71.77 -20.50
N LYS A 13 7.13 -72.42 -21.57
CA LYS A 13 7.77 -73.73 -21.53
C LYS A 13 9.25 -73.45 -21.70
N HIS A 14 10.01 -73.72 -20.64
CA HIS A 14 11.46 -73.82 -20.76
C HIS A 14 11.78 -74.75 -21.92
N LEU A 15 12.61 -74.27 -22.85
CA LEU A 15 13.00 -75.05 -24.00
C LEU A 15 13.86 -76.23 -23.47
N SER A 16 13.37 -77.46 -23.62
CA SER A 16 14.07 -78.65 -23.16
C SER A 16 14.72 -79.36 -24.36
N LEU A 17 16.05 -79.30 -24.43
CA LEU A 17 16.83 -79.84 -25.56
C LEU A 17 17.16 -81.32 -25.34
N SER A 18 16.86 -82.15 -26.34
CA SER A 18 17.34 -83.54 -26.42
C SER A 18 18.84 -83.60 -26.72
N ASP A 19 19.49 -84.73 -26.41
CA ASP A 19 20.94 -84.87 -26.68
C ASP A 19 21.27 -84.82 -28.17
N LYS A 20 20.33 -85.22 -29.04
CA LYS A 20 20.43 -85.04 -30.50
C LYS A 20 20.45 -83.56 -30.88
N GLU A 21 19.57 -82.75 -30.30
CA GLU A 21 19.52 -81.31 -30.57
C GLU A 21 20.77 -80.60 -30.04
N LYS A 22 21.25 -80.96 -28.84
CA LYS A 22 22.52 -80.45 -28.28
C LYS A 22 23.70 -80.76 -29.20
N GLY A 23 23.78 -82.00 -29.70
CA GLY A 23 24.79 -82.41 -30.68
C GLY A 23 24.72 -81.60 -31.97
N SER A 24 23.51 -81.38 -32.50
CA SER A 24 23.31 -80.54 -33.70
C SER A 24 23.71 -79.08 -33.48
N ILE A 25 23.36 -78.48 -32.34
CA ILE A 25 23.74 -77.10 -31.99
C ILE A 25 25.26 -76.97 -31.97
N ASN A 26 25.95 -77.88 -31.28
CA ASN A 26 27.42 -77.87 -31.20
C ASN A 26 28.07 -78.01 -32.59
N ASN A 27 27.56 -78.92 -33.42
CA ASN A 27 28.05 -79.09 -34.79
C ASN A 27 27.83 -77.84 -35.66
N ILE A 28 26.66 -77.20 -35.52
CA ILE A 28 26.36 -75.93 -36.20
C ILE A 28 27.34 -74.85 -35.77
N THR A 29 27.59 -74.68 -34.46
CA THR A 29 28.50 -73.65 -33.96
C THR A 29 29.94 -73.87 -34.42
N LEU A 30 30.45 -75.10 -34.31
CA LEU A 30 31.82 -75.42 -34.74
C LEU A 30 32.01 -75.24 -36.25
N GLY A 31 30.95 -75.42 -37.04
CA GLY A 31 30.95 -75.25 -38.50
C GLY A 31 30.89 -73.81 -39.01
N ILE A 32 30.87 -72.78 -38.14
CA ILE A 32 30.84 -71.38 -38.58
C ILE A 32 32.25 -70.95 -38.97
N GLU A 33 32.57 -70.89 -40.27
CA GLU A 33 33.92 -70.58 -40.75
C GLU A 33 34.38 -69.15 -40.40
N GLU A 34 33.48 -68.17 -40.35
CA GLU A 34 33.83 -66.75 -40.21
C GLU A 34 33.96 -66.23 -38.76
N VAL A 35 34.03 -67.13 -37.78
CA VAL A 35 34.34 -66.82 -36.37
C VAL A 35 35.60 -67.59 -35.98
N GLU A 36 36.48 -67.01 -35.16
CA GLU A 36 37.73 -67.66 -34.75
C GLU A 36 37.48 -68.98 -33.99
N ASP A 37 38.30 -70.00 -34.26
CA ASP A 37 38.10 -71.37 -33.76
C ASP A 37 38.11 -71.45 -32.22
N TYR A 38 38.95 -70.66 -31.56
CA TYR A 38 38.99 -70.59 -30.10
C TYR A 38 37.65 -70.11 -29.51
N ILE A 39 37.01 -69.11 -30.12
CA ILE A 39 35.74 -68.54 -29.64
C ILE A 39 34.60 -69.55 -29.77
N LYS A 40 34.50 -70.22 -30.92
CA LYS A 40 33.49 -71.26 -31.16
C LYS A 40 33.70 -72.48 -30.26
N SER A 41 34.95 -72.93 -30.11
CA SER A 41 35.30 -74.09 -29.27
C SER A 41 34.98 -73.81 -27.81
N PHE A 42 35.36 -72.63 -27.30
CA PHE A 42 35.04 -72.23 -25.94
C PHE A 42 33.53 -72.17 -25.66
N ALA A 43 32.73 -71.62 -26.57
CA ALA A 43 31.28 -71.53 -26.42
C ALA A 43 30.60 -72.92 -26.38
N VAL A 44 31.15 -73.89 -27.12
CA VAL A 44 30.67 -75.28 -27.14
C VAL A 44 31.15 -76.07 -25.91
N GLU A 45 32.44 -76.01 -25.58
CA GLU A 45 33.04 -76.75 -24.44
C GLU A 45 32.48 -76.30 -23.08
N SER A 46 32.21 -75.00 -22.92
CA SER A 46 31.56 -74.45 -21.71
C SER A 46 30.07 -74.84 -21.58
N GLY A 47 29.48 -75.33 -22.67
CA GLY A 47 28.05 -75.64 -22.79
C GLY A 47 27.15 -74.41 -22.68
N ASP A 48 27.70 -73.20 -22.84
CA ASP A 48 26.98 -71.96 -22.56
C ASP A 48 25.81 -71.74 -23.52
N ILE A 49 25.97 -72.11 -24.80
CA ILE A 49 24.92 -71.99 -25.82
C ILE A 49 23.66 -72.77 -25.43
N VAL A 50 23.86 -74.02 -24.99
CA VAL A 50 22.77 -74.89 -24.53
C VAL A 50 22.13 -74.30 -23.28
N LYS A 51 22.93 -73.84 -22.30
CA LYS A 51 22.40 -73.20 -21.08
C LYS A 51 21.57 -71.95 -21.39
N THR A 52 22.05 -71.08 -22.29
CA THR A 52 21.31 -69.88 -22.70
C THR A 52 20.01 -70.26 -23.39
N LEU A 53 19.98 -71.24 -24.30
CA LEU A 53 18.73 -71.66 -24.94
C LEU A 53 17.68 -72.19 -23.96
N GLN A 54 18.12 -72.80 -22.85
CA GLN A 54 17.25 -73.38 -21.83
C GLN A 54 16.92 -72.41 -20.67
N ASN A 55 17.44 -71.18 -20.68
CA ASN A 55 17.27 -70.20 -19.60
C ASN A 55 15.82 -69.70 -19.42
N GLY A 56 14.90 -70.07 -20.31
CA GLY A 56 13.50 -69.67 -20.26
C GLY A 56 13.20 -68.30 -20.85
N HIS A 57 14.17 -67.66 -21.51
CA HIS A 57 13.98 -66.38 -22.19
C HIS A 57 12.97 -66.52 -23.33
N PRO A 58 11.93 -65.65 -23.40
CA PRO A 58 10.80 -65.83 -24.31
C PRO A 58 11.20 -65.75 -25.79
N LEU A 59 12.35 -65.14 -26.10
CA LEU A 59 12.86 -65.03 -27.47
C LEU A 59 13.78 -66.19 -27.92
N ASN A 60 14.10 -67.16 -27.06
CA ASN A 60 14.98 -68.28 -27.45
C ASN A 60 14.33 -69.21 -28.45
N ARG A 61 14.99 -69.53 -29.57
CA ARG A 61 14.40 -70.34 -30.64
C ARG A 61 15.35 -71.40 -31.18
N LEU A 62 14.80 -72.58 -31.43
CA LEU A 62 15.37 -73.55 -32.37
C LEU A 62 14.67 -73.43 -33.71
N ILE A 63 15.46 -73.52 -34.76
CA ILE A 63 14.99 -73.47 -36.13
C ILE A 63 15.15 -74.87 -36.69
N LYS A 64 14.02 -75.49 -37.06
CA LYS A 64 13.96 -76.87 -37.52
C LYS A 64 13.38 -76.96 -38.94
N ASN A 65 13.72 -78.02 -39.67
CA ASN A 65 13.08 -78.33 -40.93
C ASN A 65 11.78 -79.13 -40.74
N GLU A 66 11.08 -79.44 -41.84
CA GLU A 66 9.84 -80.23 -41.82
C GLU A 66 10.01 -81.66 -41.30
N LYS A 67 11.26 -82.15 -41.19
CA LYS A 67 11.62 -83.46 -40.64
C LYS A 67 12.07 -83.37 -39.16
N ASP A 68 11.84 -82.23 -38.51
CA ASP A 68 12.23 -81.92 -37.13
C ASP A 68 13.76 -81.91 -36.89
N GLU A 69 14.57 -81.71 -37.93
CA GLU A 69 16.02 -81.59 -37.81
C GLU A 69 16.42 -80.13 -37.52
N THR A 70 17.27 -79.92 -36.51
CA THR A 70 17.80 -78.59 -36.16
C THR A 70 18.68 -78.03 -37.27
N LEU A 71 18.25 -76.91 -37.85
CA LEU A 71 18.95 -76.15 -38.89
C LEU A 71 19.67 -74.91 -38.35
N GLY A 72 19.23 -74.38 -37.20
CA GLY A 72 19.81 -73.19 -36.59
C GLY A 72 19.17 -72.86 -35.24
N TYR A 73 19.64 -71.79 -34.61
CA TYR A 73 19.17 -71.35 -33.31
C TYR A 73 19.41 -69.86 -33.06
N ILE A 74 18.57 -69.26 -32.20
CA ILE A 74 18.71 -67.91 -31.63
C ILE A 74 18.66 -68.04 -30.11
N ALA A 75 19.72 -67.65 -29.42
CA ALA A 75 19.81 -67.69 -27.96
C ALA A 75 19.97 -66.29 -27.39
N CYS A 76 19.08 -65.93 -26.47
CA CYS A 76 18.94 -64.58 -25.92
C CYS A 76 19.02 -64.55 -24.40
N GLU A 77 19.41 -63.39 -23.88
CA GLU A 77 19.39 -63.02 -22.47
C GLU A 77 18.79 -61.62 -22.33
N ASP A 78 18.23 -61.27 -21.17
CA ASP A 78 17.84 -59.89 -20.91
C ASP A 78 19.10 -59.06 -20.64
N PHE A 79 19.31 -57.98 -21.39
CA PHE A 79 20.44 -57.07 -21.18
C PHE A 79 20.14 -56.12 -20.01
N VAL A 80 18.97 -55.48 -20.11
CA VAL A 80 18.29 -54.67 -19.11
C VAL A 80 16.78 -54.84 -19.33
N PRO A 81 15.89 -54.43 -18.40
CA PRO A 81 14.45 -54.63 -18.57
C PRO A 81 13.95 -54.11 -19.93
N LYS A 82 13.28 -54.98 -20.70
CA LYS A 82 12.77 -54.73 -22.06
C LYS A 82 13.82 -54.54 -23.15
N GLU A 83 15.09 -54.84 -22.91
CA GLU A 83 16.12 -54.93 -23.95
C GLU A 83 16.68 -56.35 -24.01
N ALA A 84 16.52 -57.01 -25.16
CA ALA A 84 17.02 -58.37 -25.34
C ALA A 84 18.40 -58.37 -25.99
N TYR A 85 19.32 -59.13 -25.40
CA TYR A 85 20.66 -59.39 -25.92
C TYR A 85 20.70 -60.72 -26.67
N ILE A 86 21.02 -60.68 -27.96
CA ILE A 86 21.21 -61.87 -28.79
C ILE A 86 22.64 -62.37 -28.56
N LYS A 87 22.79 -63.33 -27.66
CA LYS A 87 24.10 -63.85 -27.24
C LYS A 87 24.69 -64.82 -28.26
N TYR A 88 23.85 -65.68 -28.83
CA TYR A 88 24.29 -66.62 -29.86
C TYR A 88 23.30 -66.73 -31.01
N PHE A 89 23.84 -66.78 -32.23
CA PHE A 89 23.08 -66.95 -33.45
C PHE A 89 23.87 -67.83 -34.43
N GLY A 90 23.31 -68.97 -34.82
CA GLY A 90 24.02 -69.95 -35.65
C GLY A 90 23.11 -70.73 -36.58
N THR A 91 23.63 -71.10 -37.75
CA THR A 91 22.90 -71.84 -38.79
C THR A 91 23.80 -72.82 -39.54
N ASN A 92 23.25 -73.92 -40.03
CA ASN A 92 23.98 -74.85 -40.90
C ASN A 92 24.12 -74.28 -42.32
N ALA A 93 25.34 -74.34 -42.89
CA ALA A 93 25.66 -73.88 -44.24
C ALA A 93 24.98 -74.68 -45.37
N SER A 94 24.57 -75.93 -45.10
CA SER A 94 24.07 -76.86 -46.12
C SER A 94 22.54 -76.84 -46.32
N SER A 95 21.79 -76.15 -45.47
CA SER A 95 20.35 -75.94 -45.65
C SER A 95 20.10 -74.62 -46.37
N GLY A 96 19.81 -74.66 -47.67
CA GLY A 96 19.47 -73.50 -48.51
C GLY A 96 18.19 -72.73 -48.12
N ARG A 97 17.73 -72.79 -46.86
CA ARG A 97 16.74 -71.88 -46.28
C ARG A 97 17.50 -70.70 -45.68
N ASN A 98 17.33 -69.53 -46.30
CA ASN A 98 18.02 -68.31 -45.93
C ASN A 98 17.48 -67.82 -44.58
N LEU A 99 18.11 -68.21 -43.47
CA LEU A 99 17.67 -67.87 -42.10
C LEU A 99 17.47 -66.36 -41.87
N LEU A 100 18.06 -65.55 -42.74
CA LEU A 100 17.83 -64.12 -42.83
C LEU A 100 16.35 -63.76 -43.02
N SER A 101 15.55 -64.65 -43.61
CA SER A 101 14.09 -64.48 -43.73
C SER A 101 13.37 -64.54 -42.38
N GLU A 102 13.98 -65.13 -41.35
CA GLU A 102 13.41 -65.21 -40.00
C GLU A 102 13.67 -63.93 -39.18
N ILE A 103 14.63 -63.09 -39.58
CA ILE A 103 15.01 -61.89 -38.83
C ILE A 103 13.83 -60.90 -38.70
N PRO A 104 13.08 -60.55 -39.77
CA PRO A 104 11.91 -59.69 -39.63
C PRO A 104 10.85 -60.26 -38.69
N THR A 105 10.57 -61.56 -38.80
CA THR A 105 9.62 -62.26 -37.93
C THR A 105 10.08 -62.24 -36.48
N PHE A 106 11.37 -62.46 -36.23
CA PHE A 106 11.96 -62.40 -34.90
C PHE A 106 11.87 -60.99 -34.29
N VAL A 107 12.14 -59.94 -35.09
CA VAL A 107 12.03 -58.53 -34.67
C VAL A 107 10.60 -58.17 -34.28
N GLU A 108 9.61 -58.54 -35.10
CA GLU A 108 8.19 -58.30 -34.78
C GLU A 108 7.74 -59.12 -33.56
N TYR A 109 8.17 -60.37 -33.46
CA TYR A 109 7.88 -61.20 -32.30
C TYR A 109 8.44 -60.59 -31.00
N ALA A 110 9.64 -60.01 -31.04
CA ALA A 110 10.22 -59.31 -29.89
C ALA A 110 9.37 -58.08 -29.48
N LYS A 111 8.87 -57.30 -30.44
CA LYS A 111 7.96 -56.17 -30.18
C LYS A 111 6.67 -56.63 -29.50
N GLU A 112 6.04 -57.69 -30.01
CA GLU A 112 4.81 -58.25 -29.42
C GLU A 112 5.01 -58.72 -27.97
N HIS A 113 6.24 -59.15 -27.62
CA HIS A 113 6.61 -59.56 -26.27
C HIS A 113 7.08 -58.40 -25.39
N GLY A 114 6.91 -57.15 -25.85
CA GLY A 114 7.13 -55.94 -25.07
C GLY A 114 8.58 -55.47 -24.99
N TYR A 115 9.47 -56.00 -25.83
CA TYR A 115 10.85 -55.53 -25.93
C TYR A 115 10.94 -54.24 -26.74
N THR A 116 11.78 -53.32 -26.26
CA THR A 116 11.99 -52.00 -26.84
C THR A 116 13.29 -51.88 -27.62
N LYS A 117 14.26 -52.78 -27.39
CA LYS A 117 15.50 -52.90 -28.19
C LYS A 117 16.00 -54.34 -28.31
N LEU A 118 16.79 -54.59 -29.37
CA LEU A 118 17.58 -55.80 -29.59
C LEU A 118 19.06 -55.45 -29.77
N ASN A 119 19.94 -56.13 -29.04
CA ASN A 119 21.36 -55.77 -28.98
C ASN A 119 22.25 -57.02 -29.18
N PHE A 120 23.45 -56.91 -29.76
CA PHE A 120 24.41 -58.02 -29.84
C PHE A 120 25.87 -57.58 -30.02
N HIS A 121 26.82 -58.45 -29.65
CA HIS A 121 28.24 -58.30 -30.02
C HIS A 121 28.57 -59.13 -31.25
N GLY A 122 29.12 -58.49 -32.28
CA GLY A 122 29.25 -59.04 -33.62
C GLY A 122 30.59 -59.72 -33.89
N TRP A 123 30.71 -61.00 -33.59
CA TRP A 123 31.94 -61.79 -33.84
C TRP A 123 32.10 -62.30 -35.28
N ASN A 124 31.12 -62.06 -36.15
CA ASN A 124 31.09 -62.50 -37.55
C ASN A 124 30.83 -61.30 -38.48
N ASN A 125 31.88 -60.79 -39.13
CA ASN A 125 31.79 -59.60 -39.98
C ASN A 125 30.77 -59.74 -41.12
N ARG A 126 30.61 -60.93 -41.70
CA ARG A 126 29.65 -61.19 -42.77
C ARG A 126 28.22 -61.04 -42.26
N LEU A 127 27.92 -61.65 -41.11
CA LEU A 127 26.62 -61.59 -40.48
C LEU A 127 26.29 -60.17 -39.99
N ASN A 128 27.24 -59.47 -39.37
CA ASN A 128 27.06 -58.10 -38.89
C ASN A 128 26.58 -57.19 -40.04
N ASN A 129 27.26 -57.25 -41.20
CA ASN A 129 26.92 -56.47 -42.40
C ASN A 129 25.54 -56.81 -43.00
N ILE A 130 25.03 -58.00 -42.72
CA ILE A 130 23.68 -58.39 -43.13
C ILE A 130 22.66 -57.82 -42.14
N LEU A 131 22.91 -57.92 -40.84
CA LEU A 131 22.02 -57.42 -39.80
C LEU A 131 21.82 -55.90 -39.87
N THR A 132 22.80 -55.14 -40.36
CA THR A 132 22.62 -53.70 -40.60
C THR A 132 21.50 -53.40 -41.61
N ARG A 133 21.27 -54.26 -42.59
CA ARG A 133 20.16 -54.12 -43.55
C ARG A 133 18.79 -54.31 -42.91
N TYR A 134 18.74 -54.96 -41.75
CA TYR A 134 17.53 -55.11 -40.93
C TYR A 134 17.42 -54.03 -39.85
N GLY A 135 18.24 -52.97 -39.94
CA GLY A 135 18.21 -51.80 -39.07
C GLY A 135 18.85 -52.00 -37.70
N PHE A 136 19.86 -52.89 -37.62
CA PHE A 136 20.81 -52.90 -36.50
C PHE A 136 21.96 -51.94 -36.79
N GLU A 137 22.28 -51.05 -35.87
CA GLU A 137 23.31 -50.03 -36.05
C GLU A 137 24.50 -50.32 -35.14
N ARG A 138 25.72 -50.14 -35.67
CA ARG A 138 26.93 -50.24 -34.85
C ARG A 138 26.99 -49.02 -33.93
N VAL A 139 26.90 -49.24 -32.63
CA VAL A 139 26.90 -48.18 -31.62
C VAL A 139 28.31 -47.91 -31.10
N ARG A 140 29.08 -48.97 -30.82
CA ARG A 140 30.45 -48.85 -30.27
C ARG A 140 31.27 -50.11 -30.51
N THR A 141 32.55 -50.08 -30.14
CA THR A 141 33.45 -51.25 -30.11
C THR A 141 33.90 -51.48 -28.68
N ASP A 142 33.63 -52.66 -28.15
CA ASP A 142 33.94 -53.05 -26.78
C ASP A 142 35.17 -53.99 -26.75
N ASN A 143 35.97 -53.94 -25.67
CA ASN A 143 37.08 -54.87 -25.45
C ASN A 143 36.59 -56.06 -24.60
N MET A 144 36.58 -57.25 -25.19
CA MET A 144 36.16 -58.49 -24.53
C MET A 144 37.29 -59.53 -24.60
N ALA A 145 37.85 -59.87 -23.44
CA ALA A 145 38.94 -60.85 -23.31
C ALA A 145 40.14 -60.58 -24.25
N SER A 146 40.53 -59.31 -24.38
CA SER A 146 41.61 -58.83 -25.25
C SER A 146 41.30 -58.79 -26.75
N PHE A 147 40.05 -59.06 -27.15
CA PHE A 147 39.55 -58.86 -28.51
C PHE A 147 38.70 -57.59 -28.59
N LEU A 148 38.78 -56.88 -29.72
CA LEU A 148 37.89 -55.75 -30.03
C LEU A 148 36.69 -56.29 -30.80
N VAL A 149 35.49 -56.08 -30.27
CA VAL A 149 34.25 -56.54 -30.93
C VAL A 149 33.23 -55.42 -31.02
N ASP A 150 32.58 -55.31 -32.16
CA ASP A 150 31.57 -54.29 -32.40
C ASP A 150 30.24 -54.64 -31.73
N PHE A 151 29.64 -53.67 -31.06
CA PHE A 151 28.34 -53.76 -30.42
C PHE A 151 27.27 -53.06 -31.28
N TYR A 152 26.19 -53.79 -31.55
CA TYR A 152 25.10 -53.37 -32.41
C TYR A 152 23.78 -53.28 -31.64
N GLU A 153 22.96 -52.30 -31.97
CA GLU A 153 21.62 -52.11 -31.39
C GLU A 153 20.55 -51.87 -32.46
N LYS A 154 19.31 -52.26 -32.18
CA LYS A 154 18.11 -51.93 -32.96
C LYS A 154 16.98 -51.50 -32.04
N SER A 155 16.47 -50.27 -32.22
CA SER A 155 15.25 -49.79 -31.55
C SER A 155 14.00 -50.43 -32.15
N LEU A 156 13.09 -50.87 -31.28
CA LEU A 156 11.84 -51.57 -31.63
C LEU A 156 10.58 -50.71 -31.46
N VAL A 157 10.69 -49.54 -30.81
CA VAL A 157 9.59 -48.58 -30.62
C VAL A 157 9.93 -47.28 -31.34
N GLU A 158 8.97 -46.71 -32.08
CA GLU A 158 9.10 -45.34 -32.61
C GLU A 158 9.08 -44.34 -31.45
N GLU A 159 10.14 -43.56 -31.30
CA GLU A 159 10.17 -42.46 -30.32
C GLU A 159 9.20 -41.36 -30.76
N LYS A 160 8.04 -41.25 -30.09
CA LYS A 160 7.18 -40.06 -30.20
C LYS A 160 7.97 -38.84 -29.78
N SER A 161 7.81 -37.73 -30.49
CA SER A 161 8.55 -36.52 -30.17
C SER A 161 8.17 -36.00 -28.79
N ASN A 162 9.11 -35.31 -28.13
CA ASN A 162 8.84 -34.67 -26.83
C ASN A 162 7.63 -33.69 -26.88
N GLU A 163 7.36 -33.10 -28.05
CA GLU A 163 6.20 -32.21 -28.25
C GLU A 163 4.87 -32.95 -28.22
N GLU A 164 4.78 -34.12 -28.86
CA GLU A 164 3.55 -34.92 -28.88
C GLU A 164 3.17 -35.45 -27.48
N VAL A 165 4.18 -35.86 -26.71
CA VAL A 165 4.00 -36.30 -25.32
C VAL A 165 3.55 -35.13 -24.42
N SER A 166 4.11 -33.94 -24.65
CA SER A 166 3.73 -32.73 -23.93
C SER A 166 2.28 -32.33 -24.21
N GLN A 167 1.87 -32.32 -25.48
CA GLN A 167 0.51 -31.95 -25.88
C GLN A 167 -0.55 -32.93 -25.35
N ALA A 168 -0.27 -34.23 -25.35
CA ALA A 168 -1.17 -35.23 -24.79
C ALA A 168 -1.38 -35.05 -23.27
N ARG A 169 -0.35 -34.66 -22.52
CA ARG A 169 -0.45 -34.36 -21.09
C ARG A 169 -1.29 -33.10 -20.83
N ILE A 170 -1.14 -32.06 -21.64
CA ILE A 170 -1.94 -30.82 -21.55
C ILE A 170 -3.42 -31.13 -21.75
N ASN A 171 -3.76 -31.91 -22.78
CA ASN A 171 -5.15 -32.26 -23.10
C ASN A 171 -5.79 -33.10 -21.97
N ALA A 172 -5.09 -34.10 -21.44
CA ALA A 172 -5.58 -34.93 -20.35
C ALA A 172 -5.80 -34.14 -19.04
N PHE A 173 -4.94 -33.15 -18.77
CA PHE A 173 -5.11 -32.25 -17.63
C PHE A 173 -6.35 -31.37 -17.79
N GLU A 174 -6.57 -30.80 -18.97
CA GLU A 174 -7.72 -29.93 -19.25
C GLU A 174 -9.04 -30.69 -19.11
N GLU A 175 -9.13 -31.92 -19.63
CA GLU A 175 -10.32 -32.77 -19.50
C GLU A 175 -10.64 -33.11 -18.04
N LYS A 176 -9.61 -33.47 -17.25
CA LYS A 176 -9.75 -33.73 -15.81
C LYS A 176 -10.26 -32.49 -15.06
N TYR A 177 -9.76 -31.31 -15.43
CA TYR A 177 -10.18 -30.05 -14.83
C TYR A 177 -11.63 -29.70 -15.17
N LEU A 178 -12.06 -29.86 -16.43
CA LEU A 178 -13.45 -29.65 -16.85
C LEU A 178 -14.43 -30.56 -16.08
N ASN A 179 -14.07 -31.83 -15.91
CA ASN A 179 -14.90 -32.78 -15.15
C ASN A 179 -15.04 -32.41 -13.67
N LYS A 180 -13.98 -31.88 -13.06
CA LYS A 180 -14.04 -31.33 -11.70
C LYS A 180 -15.04 -30.17 -11.62
N LEU A 181 -14.98 -29.22 -12.55
CA LEU A 181 -15.87 -28.05 -12.55
C LEU A 181 -17.35 -28.42 -12.73
N LYS A 182 -17.66 -29.36 -13.64
CA LYS A 182 -19.02 -29.89 -13.86
C LYS A 182 -19.56 -30.58 -12.59
N THR A 183 -18.69 -31.29 -11.87
CA THR A 183 -19.03 -31.90 -10.56
C THR A 183 -19.31 -30.85 -9.50
N ASP A 184 -18.49 -29.81 -9.39
CA ASP A 184 -18.65 -28.73 -8.41
C ASP A 184 -19.94 -27.91 -8.68
N TYR A 185 -20.31 -27.73 -9.94
CA TYR A 185 -21.59 -27.10 -10.32
C TYR A 185 -22.78 -27.93 -9.82
N SER A 186 -22.76 -29.23 -10.07
CA SER A 186 -23.82 -30.16 -9.62
C SER A 186 -23.96 -30.17 -8.11
N LYS A 187 -22.83 -30.16 -7.37
CA LYS A 187 -22.81 -30.04 -5.90
C LYS A 187 -23.39 -28.72 -5.43
N THR A 188 -23.05 -27.61 -6.09
CA THR A 188 -23.58 -26.28 -5.75
C THR A 188 -25.10 -26.23 -5.91
N LEU A 189 -25.63 -26.80 -7.00
CA LEU A 189 -27.08 -26.90 -7.22
C LEU A 189 -27.79 -27.78 -6.18
N ALA A 190 -27.15 -28.85 -5.71
CA ALA A 190 -27.72 -29.75 -4.71
C ALA A 190 -27.87 -29.11 -3.31
N MET A 191 -27.25 -27.95 -3.07
CA MET A 191 -27.32 -27.24 -1.80
C MET A 191 -28.51 -26.26 -1.70
N PHE A 192 -29.23 -26.01 -2.79
CA PHE A 192 -30.51 -25.30 -2.71
C PHE A 192 -31.59 -26.21 -2.11
N LYS A 193 -32.56 -25.62 -1.40
CA LYS A 193 -33.72 -26.37 -0.90
C LYS A 193 -34.56 -26.90 -2.08
N ASP A 194 -35.16 -28.08 -1.91
CA ASP A 194 -35.85 -28.80 -3.00
C ASP A 194 -37.01 -28.00 -3.63
N ASP A 195 -37.67 -27.15 -2.85
CA ASP A 195 -38.80 -26.30 -3.26
C ASP A 195 -38.40 -25.14 -4.18
N ILE A 196 -37.18 -24.63 -4.07
CA ILE A 196 -36.68 -23.49 -4.88
C ILE A 196 -35.60 -23.86 -5.91
N LYS A 197 -35.03 -25.07 -5.80
CA LYS A 197 -33.90 -25.52 -6.64
C LYS A 197 -34.21 -25.41 -8.14
N VAL A 198 -35.40 -25.84 -8.56
CA VAL A 198 -35.82 -25.80 -9.97
C VAL A 198 -35.94 -24.36 -10.48
N GLU A 199 -36.43 -23.45 -9.64
CA GLU A 199 -36.56 -22.03 -9.99
C GLU A 199 -35.19 -21.37 -10.14
N LYS A 200 -34.28 -21.59 -9.17
CA LYS A 200 -32.92 -21.05 -9.23
C LYS A 200 -32.11 -21.60 -10.40
N GLU A 201 -32.26 -22.88 -10.72
CA GLU A 201 -31.62 -23.46 -11.89
C GLU A 201 -32.12 -22.82 -13.20
N LYS A 202 -33.43 -22.57 -13.33
CA LYS A 202 -33.98 -21.82 -14.47
C LYS A 202 -33.40 -20.41 -14.55
N LEU A 203 -33.33 -19.69 -13.43
CA LEU A 203 -32.78 -18.34 -13.37
C LEU A 203 -31.29 -18.33 -13.76
N ILE A 204 -30.49 -19.26 -13.24
CA ILE A 204 -29.06 -19.41 -13.60
C ILE A 204 -28.91 -19.64 -15.11
N ASN A 205 -29.71 -20.53 -15.69
CA ASN A 205 -29.65 -20.82 -17.12
C ASN A 205 -30.05 -19.61 -17.97
N LEU A 206 -31.11 -18.87 -17.58
CA LEU A 206 -31.54 -17.66 -18.28
C LEU A 206 -30.42 -16.59 -18.33
N ASN A 207 -29.78 -16.32 -17.19
CA ASN A 207 -28.68 -15.37 -17.09
C ASN A 207 -27.46 -15.86 -17.91
N TYR A 208 -27.16 -17.16 -17.82
CA TYR A 208 -26.07 -17.79 -18.58
C TYR A 208 -26.29 -17.71 -20.09
N ASP A 209 -27.48 -18.06 -20.59
CA ASP A 209 -27.79 -18.07 -22.02
C ASP A 209 -27.74 -16.65 -22.60
N THR A 210 -28.19 -15.66 -21.82
CA THR A 210 -28.10 -14.25 -22.20
C THR A 210 -26.63 -13.82 -22.34
N LEU A 211 -25.78 -14.14 -21.36
CA LEU A 211 -24.35 -13.84 -21.42
C LEU A 211 -23.63 -14.61 -22.53
N LEU A 212 -23.98 -15.89 -22.74
CA LEU A 212 -23.44 -16.72 -23.82
C LEU A 212 -23.71 -16.08 -25.18
N SER A 213 -24.93 -15.60 -25.42
CA SER A 213 -25.31 -14.96 -26.67
C SER A 213 -24.56 -13.66 -26.96
N LYS A 214 -24.16 -12.92 -25.92
CA LYS A 214 -23.42 -11.67 -26.03
C LYS A 214 -21.91 -11.92 -26.15
N LEU A 215 -21.32 -12.66 -25.21
CA LEU A 215 -19.88 -12.90 -25.13
C LEU A 215 -19.33 -13.68 -26.33
N THR A 216 -20.12 -14.56 -26.95
CA THR A 216 -19.69 -15.30 -28.15
C THR A 216 -19.57 -14.41 -29.39
N LYS A 217 -20.20 -13.23 -29.39
CA LYS A 217 -20.14 -12.26 -30.50
C LYS A 217 -18.96 -11.29 -30.40
N GLU A 218 -18.25 -11.28 -29.26
CA GLU A 218 -17.13 -10.38 -29.01
C GLU A 218 -15.82 -10.97 -29.57
N GLU A 219 -15.29 -10.36 -30.64
CA GLU A 219 -14.13 -10.89 -31.39
C GLU A 219 -12.87 -11.08 -30.52
N ASN A 220 -12.69 -10.23 -29.50
CA ASN A 220 -11.49 -10.21 -28.65
C ASN A 220 -11.69 -10.89 -27.28
N PHE A 221 -12.76 -11.66 -27.11
CA PHE A 221 -13.08 -12.30 -25.83
C PHE A 221 -12.95 -13.83 -25.91
N ILE A 222 -12.02 -14.40 -25.13
CA ILE A 222 -11.77 -15.86 -25.14
C ILE A 222 -12.87 -16.56 -24.34
N PHE A 223 -13.86 -17.14 -25.03
CA PHE A 223 -14.99 -17.82 -24.39
C PHE A 223 -15.20 -19.26 -24.85
N LYS A 224 -14.20 -20.10 -24.58
CA LYS A 224 -14.18 -21.53 -24.92
C LYS A 224 -14.88 -22.37 -23.85
N GLU A 225 -14.94 -23.69 -24.04
CA GLU A 225 -15.66 -24.63 -23.15
C GLU A 225 -15.30 -24.43 -21.67
N ARG A 226 -14.02 -24.25 -21.34
CA ARG A 226 -13.57 -23.99 -19.97
C ARG A 226 -14.19 -22.73 -19.37
N GLN A 227 -14.10 -21.60 -20.05
CA GLN A 227 -14.65 -20.34 -19.58
C GLN A 227 -16.17 -20.42 -19.42
N GLN A 228 -16.86 -21.11 -20.32
CA GLN A 228 -18.31 -21.34 -20.26
C GLN A 228 -18.71 -22.12 -19.00
N VAL A 229 -18.03 -23.23 -18.71
CA VAL A 229 -18.29 -24.05 -17.51
C VAL A 229 -17.98 -23.27 -16.23
N ILE A 230 -16.90 -22.48 -16.21
CA ILE A 230 -16.52 -21.64 -15.07
C ILE A 230 -17.57 -20.55 -14.81
N LEU A 231 -18.05 -19.86 -15.85
CA LEU A 231 -19.08 -18.83 -15.70
C LEU A 231 -20.36 -19.42 -15.10
N LYS A 232 -20.80 -20.57 -15.61
CA LYS A 232 -22.00 -21.27 -15.12
C LYS A 232 -21.87 -21.69 -13.66
N LEU A 233 -20.69 -22.16 -13.24
CA LEU A 233 -20.38 -22.46 -11.84
C LEU A 233 -20.43 -21.21 -10.93
N LYS A 234 -19.86 -20.09 -11.40
CA LYS A 234 -19.84 -18.83 -10.64
C LYS A 234 -21.23 -18.23 -10.47
N LEU A 235 -22.09 -18.32 -11.49
CA LEU A 235 -23.50 -17.93 -11.39
C LEU A 235 -24.22 -18.76 -10.32
N ALA A 236 -24.05 -20.08 -10.31
CA ALA A 236 -24.65 -20.93 -9.28
C ALA A 236 -24.20 -20.56 -7.85
N ARG A 237 -22.90 -20.29 -7.66
CA ARG A 237 -22.36 -19.85 -6.36
C ARG A 237 -22.88 -18.48 -5.93
N TYR A 238 -23.10 -17.56 -6.86
CA TYR A 238 -23.67 -16.24 -6.57
C TYR A 238 -25.08 -16.37 -5.98
N PHE A 239 -25.98 -17.08 -6.67
CA PHE A 239 -27.34 -17.30 -6.17
C PHE A 239 -27.35 -18.12 -4.87
N GLN A 240 -26.44 -19.09 -4.72
CA GLN A 240 -26.32 -19.84 -3.46
C GLN A 240 -25.96 -18.93 -2.27
N ASN A 241 -25.05 -17.98 -2.47
CA ASN A 241 -24.64 -17.07 -1.41
C ASN A 241 -25.77 -16.09 -1.04
N LYS A 242 -26.56 -15.63 -2.02
CA LYS A 242 -27.73 -14.78 -1.79
C LYS A 242 -28.84 -15.48 -0.99
N GLU A 243 -29.04 -16.77 -1.23
CA GLU A 243 -29.94 -17.59 -0.40
C GLU A 243 -29.43 -17.71 1.04
N LYS A 244 -28.11 -17.86 1.25
CA LYS A 244 -27.54 -17.90 2.62
C LYS A 244 -27.68 -16.58 3.37
N SER A 245 -27.70 -15.44 2.68
CA SER A 245 -27.85 -14.11 3.28
C SER A 245 -29.30 -13.66 3.48
N ASN A 246 -30.30 -14.50 3.17
CA ASN A 246 -31.73 -14.17 3.18
C ASN A 246 -32.13 -13.03 2.21
N GLU A 247 -31.31 -12.70 1.21
CA GLU A 247 -31.57 -11.66 0.21
C GLU A 247 -32.34 -12.23 -1.00
N HIS A 248 -33.58 -12.65 -0.78
CA HIS A 248 -34.36 -13.44 -1.75
C HIS A 248 -34.83 -12.66 -3.00
N ASN A 249 -34.75 -11.31 -2.99
CA ASN A 249 -35.36 -10.42 -3.98
C ASN A 249 -34.36 -9.62 -4.84
N GLU A 250 -33.05 -9.86 -4.74
CA GLU A 250 -32.07 -9.16 -5.59
C GLU A 250 -31.89 -9.86 -6.94
N GLU A 251 -32.29 -9.19 -8.02
CA GLU A 251 -32.02 -9.62 -9.40
C GLU A 251 -30.55 -9.38 -9.76
N LEU A 252 -29.94 -10.37 -10.44
CA LEU A 252 -28.63 -10.20 -11.05
C LEU A 252 -28.77 -9.30 -12.29
N ASP A 253 -28.12 -8.15 -12.30
CA ASP A 253 -28.04 -7.32 -13.50
C ASP A 253 -27.06 -7.94 -14.52
N VAL A 254 -27.63 -8.61 -15.52
CA VAL A 254 -26.87 -9.28 -16.59
C VAL A 254 -26.06 -8.31 -17.44
N ASN A 255 -26.52 -7.07 -17.62
CA ASN A 255 -25.81 -6.09 -18.43
C ASN A 255 -24.56 -5.62 -17.70
N VAL A 256 -24.69 -5.29 -16.41
CA VAL A 256 -23.53 -4.94 -15.56
C VAL A 256 -22.55 -6.10 -15.47
N LEU A 257 -23.04 -7.34 -15.38
CA LEU A 257 -22.16 -8.51 -15.36
C LEU A 257 -21.45 -8.72 -16.70
N PHE A 258 -22.12 -8.46 -17.82
CA PHE A 258 -21.49 -8.49 -19.13
C PHE A 258 -20.35 -7.47 -19.22
N ASP A 259 -20.61 -6.21 -18.87
CA ASP A 259 -19.60 -5.14 -18.92
C ASP A 259 -18.40 -5.45 -18.00
N ALA A 260 -18.66 -5.96 -16.80
CA ALA A 260 -17.63 -6.38 -15.85
C ALA A 260 -16.76 -7.52 -16.39
N LEU A 261 -17.36 -8.48 -17.12
CA LEU A 261 -16.63 -9.58 -17.74
C LEU A 261 -15.75 -9.10 -18.89
N ILE A 262 -16.26 -8.18 -19.72
CA ILE A 262 -15.48 -7.56 -20.81
C ILE A 262 -14.28 -6.78 -20.26
N GLU A 263 -14.46 -6.03 -19.17
CA GLU A 263 -13.38 -5.27 -18.54
C GLU A 263 -12.36 -6.16 -17.80
N SER A 264 -12.79 -7.32 -17.30
CA SER A 264 -11.97 -8.25 -16.53
C SER A 264 -12.02 -9.69 -17.09
N PRO A 265 -11.57 -9.94 -18.33
CA PRO A 265 -11.79 -11.20 -19.04
C PRO A 265 -11.15 -12.41 -18.35
N ARG A 266 -10.05 -12.20 -17.62
CA ARG A 266 -9.37 -13.26 -16.86
C ARG A 266 -10.18 -13.79 -15.67
N PHE A 267 -11.26 -13.13 -15.27
CA PHE A 267 -12.10 -13.56 -14.15
C PHE A 267 -12.68 -14.97 -14.36
N ILE A 268 -12.92 -15.37 -15.62
CA ILE A 268 -13.45 -16.69 -15.99
C ILE A 268 -12.37 -17.68 -16.45
N ASP A 269 -11.08 -17.35 -16.33
CA ASP A 269 -10.00 -18.31 -16.57
C ASP A 269 -9.81 -19.29 -15.40
N THR A 270 -10.30 -18.91 -14.21
CA THR A 270 -10.21 -19.71 -12.98
C THR A 270 -11.56 -19.82 -12.29
N ASP A 271 -11.75 -20.90 -11.53
CA ASP A 271 -12.94 -21.12 -10.70
C ASP A 271 -12.94 -20.31 -9.39
N LYS A 272 -11.93 -19.46 -9.16
CA LYS A 272 -11.77 -18.63 -7.96
C LYS A 272 -12.37 -17.24 -8.16
N GLY A 273 -12.78 -16.60 -7.06
CA GLY A 273 -13.38 -15.26 -7.06
C GLY A 273 -14.90 -15.27 -7.27
N SER A 274 -15.60 -14.36 -6.60
CA SER A 274 -17.06 -14.23 -6.61
C SER A 274 -17.52 -13.15 -7.58
N ILE A 275 -18.76 -13.27 -8.09
CA ILE A 275 -19.40 -12.25 -8.92
C ILE A 275 -19.59 -10.94 -8.13
N GLN A 276 -19.87 -11.02 -6.82
CA GLN A 276 -19.95 -9.82 -5.97
C GLN A 276 -18.64 -9.02 -5.97
N ARG A 277 -17.50 -9.71 -5.80
CA ARG A 277 -16.19 -9.05 -5.85
C ARG A 277 -15.86 -8.53 -7.25
N LEU A 278 -16.33 -9.21 -8.29
CA LEU A 278 -16.21 -8.72 -9.66
C LEU A 278 -16.99 -7.42 -9.85
N PHE A 279 -18.21 -7.29 -9.30
CA PHE A 279 -18.96 -6.03 -9.33
C PHE A 279 -18.25 -4.91 -8.59
N GLU A 280 -17.72 -5.17 -7.39
CA GLU A 280 -16.92 -4.17 -6.65
C GLU A 280 -15.72 -3.69 -7.46
N VAL A 281 -14.98 -4.63 -8.08
CA VAL A 281 -13.82 -4.30 -8.91
C VAL A 281 -14.22 -3.57 -10.18
N HIS A 282 -15.33 -3.97 -10.82
CA HIS A 282 -15.87 -3.29 -12.00
C HIS A 282 -16.33 -1.87 -11.68
N ILE A 283 -16.97 -1.64 -10.54
CA ILE A 283 -17.32 -0.30 -10.07
C ILE A 283 -16.05 0.52 -9.85
N GLN A 284 -15.05 -0.03 -9.14
CA GLN A 284 -13.77 0.65 -8.91
C GLN A 284 -13.05 0.99 -10.22
N LYS A 285 -12.94 0.04 -11.14
CA LYS A 285 -12.27 0.24 -12.43
C LYS A 285 -13.06 1.14 -13.36
N THR A 286 -14.39 1.08 -13.35
CA THR A 286 -15.23 2.03 -14.10
C THR A 286 -15.01 3.44 -13.58
N MET A 287 -14.94 3.63 -12.25
CA MET A 287 -14.60 4.93 -11.66
C MET A 287 -13.19 5.40 -12.03
N GLN A 288 -12.20 4.50 -12.04
CA GLN A 288 -10.82 4.78 -12.44
C GLN A 288 -10.67 5.07 -13.95
N ASN A 289 -11.25 4.25 -14.83
CA ASN A 289 -11.24 4.43 -16.28
C ASN A 289 -12.01 5.68 -16.68
N LEU A 290 -13.11 5.99 -15.99
CA LEU A 290 -13.84 7.24 -16.18
C LEU A 290 -12.99 8.44 -15.73
N ALA A 291 -12.25 8.34 -14.62
CA ALA A 291 -11.29 9.36 -14.20
C ALA A 291 -10.11 9.51 -15.18
N GLU A 292 -9.54 8.42 -15.72
CA GLU A 292 -8.47 8.46 -16.71
C GLU A 292 -8.93 8.95 -18.10
N LEU A 293 -10.11 8.54 -18.55
CA LEU A 293 -10.71 9.05 -19.80
C LEU A 293 -11.07 10.53 -19.67
N ARG A 294 -11.53 10.98 -18.49
CA ARG A 294 -11.79 12.39 -18.20
C ARG A 294 -10.50 13.21 -18.09
N LYS A 295 -9.43 12.65 -17.52
CA LYS A 295 -8.07 13.22 -17.53
C LYS A 295 -7.52 13.39 -18.95
N LYS A 296 -7.57 12.34 -19.77
CA LYS A 296 -7.14 12.39 -21.18
C LYS A 296 -7.97 13.34 -22.04
N ARG A 297 -9.27 13.49 -21.75
CA ARG A 297 -10.16 14.41 -22.48
C ARG A 297 -9.91 15.88 -22.09
N ALA A 298 -9.59 16.15 -20.82
CA ALA A 298 -9.16 17.48 -20.36
C ALA A 298 -7.81 17.90 -20.97
N GLU A 299 -6.85 16.97 -21.06
CA GLU A 299 -5.55 17.19 -21.73
C GLU A 299 -5.69 17.47 -23.24
N LEU A 300 -6.74 16.94 -23.89
CA LEU A 300 -6.97 17.09 -25.34
C LEU A 300 -7.79 18.34 -25.73
N VAL A 301 -8.64 18.86 -24.85
CA VAL A 301 -9.60 19.93 -25.18
C VAL A 301 -9.26 21.27 -24.52
N GLY A 302 -8.38 21.29 -23.49
CA GLY A 302 -7.94 22.53 -22.84
C GLY A 302 -9.00 23.21 -21.96
N GLU A 303 -10.12 22.54 -21.69
CA GLU A 303 -11.15 22.97 -20.73
C GLU A 303 -10.97 22.16 -19.43
N ASN A 304 -10.45 22.83 -18.38
CA ASN A 304 -10.21 22.25 -17.06
C ASN A 304 -11.49 22.02 -16.23
N ASP A 305 -12.66 22.41 -16.75
CA ASP A 305 -13.93 22.57 -16.02
C ASP A 305 -14.69 21.25 -15.72
N LEU A 306 -14.17 20.08 -16.12
CA LEU A 306 -14.89 18.80 -16.04
C LEU A 306 -14.15 17.66 -15.30
N ASN A 307 -13.13 18.00 -14.50
CA ASN A 307 -12.44 17.02 -13.65
C ASN A 307 -13.39 16.58 -12.49
N PRO A 308 -13.50 15.28 -12.15
CA PRO A 308 -14.20 14.85 -10.94
C PRO A 308 -13.28 14.90 -9.71
N TYR A 309 -13.86 15.12 -8.53
CA TYR A 309 -13.15 15.03 -7.25
C TYR A 309 -12.39 13.70 -7.09
N GLU A 310 -11.26 13.74 -6.39
CA GLU A 310 -10.57 12.50 -6.02
C GLU A 310 -11.20 11.92 -4.75
N ALA A 311 -11.96 10.84 -4.88
CA ALA A 311 -12.48 10.11 -3.72
C ALA A 311 -11.34 9.39 -2.99
N LEU A 312 -11.08 9.76 -1.73
CA LEU A 312 -10.03 9.17 -0.91
C LEU A 312 -10.48 7.86 -0.28
N PHE A 313 -11.62 7.89 0.43
CA PHE A 313 -12.21 6.73 1.10
C PHE A 313 -13.64 7.00 1.55
N GLU A 314 -14.40 5.93 1.77
CA GLU A 314 -15.75 5.96 2.32
C GLU A 314 -15.72 5.80 3.85
N THR A 315 -16.67 6.41 4.57
CA THR A 315 -16.81 6.19 6.02
C THR A 315 -17.37 4.80 6.32
N GLN A 316 -17.20 4.32 7.55
CA GLN A 316 -17.68 2.99 7.96
C GLN A 316 -19.18 2.78 7.75
N SER A 317 -19.99 3.85 7.80
CA SER A 317 -21.44 3.75 7.59
C SER A 317 -21.84 3.58 6.13
N GLY A 318 -20.93 3.85 5.19
CA GLY A 318 -21.20 3.88 3.76
C GLY A 318 -22.12 5.03 3.31
N LYS A 319 -22.42 5.98 4.19
CA LYS A 319 -23.31 7.11 3.88
C LYS A 319 -22.55 8.32 3.38
N TYR A 320 -21.26 8.40 3.70
CA TYR A 320 -20.41 9.54 3.40
C TYR A 320 -19.05 9.08 2.91
N TYR A 321 -18.34 9.97 2.24
CA TYR A 321 -16.97 9.75 1.81
C TYR A 321 -16.16 11.04 1.88
N MET A 322 -14.84 10.89 1.98
CA MET A 322 -13.89 11.99 1.94
C MET A 322 -13.33 12.10 0.52
N ALA A 323 -13.32 13.31 -0.02
CA ALA A 323 -12.75 13.63 -1.32
C ALA A 323 -11.70 14.74 -1.22
N ARG A 324 -10.80 14.81 -2.19
CA ARG A 324 -9.82 15.90 -2.33
C ARG A 324 -10.18 16.79 -3.52
N LEU A 325 -10.15 18.11 -3.30
CA LEU A 325 -10.35 19.14 -4.31
C LEU A 325 -9.00 19.49 -4.93
N LEU A 326 -8.89 19.43 -6.26
CA LEU A 326 -7.59 19.42 -6.96
C LEU A 326 -7.36 20.68 -7.80
N ASN A 327 -8.43 21.38 -8.18
CA ASN A 327 -8.35 22.49 -9.13
C ASN A 327 -9.45 23.52 -8.86
N MET A 328 -9.36 24.65 -9.55
CA MET A 328 -10.28 25.77 -9.39
C MET A 328 -11.75 25.38 -9.63
N PRO A 329 -12.12 24.62 -10.68
CA PRO A 329 -13.50 24.19 -10.88
C PRO A 329 -14.07 23.36 -9.72
N HIS A 330 -13.27 22.47 -9.11
CA HIS A 330 -13.71 21.74 -7.92
C HIS A 330 -14.02 22.70 -6.76
N LEU A 331 -13.17 23.71 -6.55
CA LEU A 331 -13.33 24.69 -5.48
C LEU A 331 -14.55 25.59 -5.73
N GLU A 332 -14.79 25.99 -6.98
CA GLU A 332 -15.96 26.77 -7.41
C GLU A 332 -17.26 25.98 -7.22
N ASP A 333 -17.31 24.73 -7.68
CA ASP A 333 -18.48 23.86 -7.48
C ASP A 333 -18.73 23.58 -5.99
N GLU A 334 -17.66 23.35 -5.21
CA GLU A 334 -17.78 23.23 -3.76
C GLU A 334 -18.42 24.48 -3.15
N SER A 335 -17.94 25.67 -3.53
CA SER A 335 -18.43 26.95 -3.01
C SER A 335 -19.89 27.20 -3.39
N LEU A 336 -20.30 26.83 -4.61
CA LEU A 336 -21.70 26.93 -5.05
C LEU A 336 -22.64 26.10 -4.17
N ASN A 337 -22.19 24.94 -3.71
CA ASN A 337 -22.98 24.04 -2.88
C ASN A 337 -22.88 24.37 -1.37
N MET A 338 -21.82 25.04 -0.92
CA MET A 338 -21.53 25.32 0.50
C MET A 338 -22.03 26.68 1.00
N GLY A 339 -22.79 27.42 0.18
CA GLY A 339 -23.45 28.66 0.58
C GLY A 339 -22.46 29.82 0.70
N THR A 340 -22.27 30.38 1.90
CA THR A 340 -21.26 31.44 2.11
C THR A 340 -19.83 30.92 2.21
N SER A 341 -19.63 29.60 2.39
CA SER A 341 -18.29 29.04 2.50
C SER A 341 -17.58 29.08 1.16
N CYS A 342 -16.51 29.87 1.11
CA CYS A 342 -15.87 30.27 -0.14
C CYS A 342 -14.46 29.69 -0.23
N VAL A 343 -14.34 28.50 -0.82
CA VAL A 343 -13.03 27.89 -1.15
C VAL A 343 -12.60 28.14 -2.60
N GLY A 344 -13.50 28.63 -3.46
CA GLY A 344 -13.29 28.82 -4.90
C GLY A 344 -13.56 30.21 -5.45
N THR A 345 -13.87 31.21 -4.60
CA THR A 345 -14.13 32.59 -5.06
C THR A 345 -12.88 33.42 -5.27
N SER A 346 -11.70 32.90 -4.90
CA SER A 346 -10.40 33.54 -5.12
C SER A 346 -9.33 32.51 -5.49
N ASP A 347 -8.37 32.90 -6.32
CA ASP A 347 -7.26 32.02 -6.73
C ASP A 347 -6.33 31.61 -5.57
N HIS A 348 -6.52 32.13 -4.36
CA HIS A 348 -5.60 31.94 -3.24
C HIS A 348 -5.43 30.46 -2.91
N TYR A 349 -6.53 29.75 -2.62
CA TYR A 349 -6.48 28.33 -2.27
C TYR A 349 -5.88 27.49 -3.40
N TYR A 350 -6.27 27.74 -4.64
CA TYR A 350 -5.70 27.04 -5.80
C TYR A 350 -4.18 27.24 -5.90
N LYS A 351 -3.68 28.47 -5.71
CA LYS A 351 -2.24 28.76 -5.71
C LYS A 351 -1.50 28.04 -4.59
N GLU A 352 -2.09 27.94 -3.40
CA GLU A 352 -1.48 27.24 -2.26
C GLU A 352 -1.49 25.71 -2.44
N ILE A 353 -2.53 25.14 -3.08
CA ILE A 353 -2.57 23.74 -3.51
C ILE A 353 -1.44 23.46 -4.52
N LEU A 354 -1.26 24.31 -5.54
CA LEU A 354 -0.20 24.13 -6.55
C LEU A 354 1.21 24.20 -5.95
N LYS A 355 1.40 24.99 -4.90
CA LYS A 355 2.66 25.06 -4.15
C LYS A 355 2.88 23.84 -3.23
N GLY A 356 1.85 23.01 -3.03
CA GLY A 356 1.89 21.88 -2.08
C GLY A 356 1.83 22.32 -0.61
N ASN A 357 1.35 23.53 -0.33
CA ASN A 357 1.27 24.06 1.03
C ASN A 357 0.03 23.54 1.77
N ILE A 358 -1.08 23.40 1.04
CA ILE A 358 -2.37 22.95 1.58
C ILE A 358 -3.01 21.88 0.70
N GLU A 359 -3.91 21.10 1.29
CA GLU A 359 -4.93 20.32 0.60
C GLU A 359 -6.32 20.78 1.05
N ILE A 360 -7.24 20.94 0.10
CA ILE A 360 -8.65 21.15 0.42
C ILE A 360 -9.38 19.81 0.27
N LEU A 361 -10.04 19.39 1.34
CA LEU A 361 -10.79 18.16 1.42
C LEU A 361 -12.28 18.46 1.57
N SER A 362 -13.12 17.59 1.02
CA SER A 362 -14.56 17.70 1.02
C SER A 362 -15.17 16.43 1.60
N PHE A 363 -15.92 16.57 2.68
CA PHE A 363 -16.71 15.50 3.27
C PHE A 363 -18.12 15.54 2.69
N ARG A 364 -18.51 14.45 2.03
CA ARG A 364 -19.65 14.44 1.08
C ARG A 364 -20.57 13.25 1.33
N THR A 365 -21.82 13.35 0.90
CA THR A 365 -22.74 12.20 0.85
C THR A 365 -22.30 11.20 -0.22
N THR A 366 -22.29 9.91 0.10
CA THR A 366 -21.99 8.86 -0.89
C THR A 366 -23.07 8.86 -1.96
N PRO A 367 -22.70 9.05 -3.25
CA PRO A 367 -23.68 9.09 -4.32
C PRO A 367 -24.26 7.70 -4.59
N LYS A 368 -25.54 7.68 -4.98
CA LYS A 368 -26.29 6.46 -5.26
C LYS A 368 -26.78 6.46 -6.70
N ILE A 369 -26.77 5.29 -7.34
CA ILE A 369 -27.40 5.14 -8.66
C ILE A 369 -28.90 5.30 -8.48
N ASN A 370 -29.47 6.33 -9.08
CA ASN A 370 -30.90 6.46 -9.20
C ASN A 370 -31.39 5.45 -10.24
N LYS A 371 -32.22 4.50 -9.79
CA LYS A 371 -32.72 3.37 -10.60
C LYS A 371 -33.60 3.81 -11.78
N ASN A 372 -34.15 5.02 -11.75
CA ASN A 372 -35.02 5.55 -12.80
C ASN A 372 -34.24 6.32 -13.87
N THR A 373 -33.15 7.01 -13.48
CA THR A 373 -32.35 7.84 -14.37
C THR A 373 -31.04 7.16 -14.81
N ASN A 374 -30.65 6.07 -14.13
CA ASN A 374 -29.34 5.43 -14.23
C ASN A 374 -28.16 6.39 -14.03
N LYS A 375 -28.40 7.51 -13.32
CA LYS A 375 -27.37 8.48 -12.97
C LYS A 375 -26.97 8.34 -11.51
N LEU A 376 -25.70 8.63 -11.21
CA LEU A 376 -25.24 8.87 -9.85
C LEU A 376 -25.91 10.16 -9.36
N GLU A 377 -26.62 10.09 -8.24
CA GLU A 377 -27.29 11.22 -7.61
C GLU A 377 -26.97 11.26 -6.11
N ASN A 378 -27.18 12.41 -5.47
CA ASN A 378 -26.84 12.67 -4.07
C ASN A 378 -25.32 12.71 -3.78
N ASP A 379 -24.51 13.17 -4.74
CA ASP A 379 -23.16 13.66 -4.45
C ASP A 379 -23.30 15.13 -3.98
N SER A 380 -23.15 15.39 -2.69
CA SER A 380 -23.29 16.74 -2.14
C SER A 380 -22.30 16.97 -1.01
N PRO A 381 -21.60 18.12 -1.00
CA PRO A 381 -20.71 18.46 0.08
C PRO A 381 -21.49 18.81 1.34
N ILE A 382 -20.90 18.47 2.47
CA ILE A 382 -21.45 18.72 3.82
C ILE A 382 -20.50 19.61 4.60
N MET A 383 -19.19 19.38 4.42
CA MET A 383 -18.14 20.07 5.14
C MET A 383 -16.85 20.09 4.32
N THR A 384 -16.15 21.21 4.37
CA THR A 384 -14.81 21.40 3.80
C THR A 384 -13.76 21.40 4.90
N LEU A 385 -12.57 20.90 4.59
CA LEU A 385 -11.41 20.94 5.47
C LEU A 385 -10.21 21.51 4.73
N GLU A 386 -9.51 22.45 5.34
CA GLU A 386 -8.23 22.96 4.87
C GLU A 386 -7.11 22.31 5.69
N TYR A 387 -6.32 21.44 5.06
CA TYR A 387 -5.20 20.77 5.69
C TYR A 387 -3.88 21.40 5.25
N ASN A 388 -3.13 21.98 6.19
CA ASN A 388 -1.81 22.52 5.94
C ASN A 388 -0.73 21.44 6.10
N LEU A 389 -0.03 21.11 5.00
CA LEU A 389 0.92 20.00 4.97
C LEU A 389 2.18 20.30 5.80
N LYS A 390 2.56 21.59 5.91
CA LYS A 390 3.77 22.02 6.61
C LYS A 390 3.57 22.01 8.12
N THR A 391 2.48 22.59 8.60
CA THR A 391 2.16 22.68 10.03
C THR A 391 1.52 21.39 10.56
N LYS A 392 1.02 20.53 9.66
CA LYS A 392 0.24 19.33 9.99
C LYS A 392 -1.00 19.67 10.81
N THR A 393 -1.66 20.77 10.46
CA THR A 393 -2.84 21.29 11.14
C THR A 393 -4.02 21.37 10.17
N ILE A 394 -5.22 21.04 10.65
CA ILE A 394 -6.45 21.41 9.96
C ILE A 394 -6.76 22.86 10.35
N GLU A 395 -6.54 23.78 9.42
CA GLU A 395 -6.66 25.22 9.67
C GLU A 395 -8.13 25.67 9.64
N GLN A 396 -8.95 25.03 8.79
CA GLN A 396 -10.38 25.30 8.68
C GLN A 396 -11.18 24.00 8.59
N MET A 397 -12.35 23.97 9.22
CA MET A 397 -13.30 22.86 9.16
C MET A 397 -14.73 23.41 9.22
N LYS A 398 -15.30 23.70 8.04
CA LYS A 398 -16.55 24.47 7.90
C LYS A 398 -17.64 23.67 7.22
N LYS A 399 -18.87 23.80 7.74
CA LYS A 399 -20.08 23.30 7.10
C LYS A 399 -20.68 24.37 6.19
N TYR A 400 -21.84 24.05 5.60
CA TYR A 400 -22.67 25.02 4.88
C TYR A 400 -22.80 26.34 5.66
N ASN A 401 -22.63 27.46 4.95
CA ASN A 401 -22.63 28.83 5.51
C ASN A 401 -21.56 29.12 6.57
N ASP A 402 -20.38 28.51 6.46
CA ASP A 402 -19.26 28.67 7.41
C ASP A 402 -19.63 28.30 8.86
N GLU A 403 -20.64 27.45 9.04
CA GLU A 403 -21.02 26.97 10.36
C GLU A 403 -20.02 25.95 10.91
N TYR A 404 -19.87 25.96 12.23
CA TYR A 404 -18.96 25.08 12.96
C TYR A 404 -19.60 23.73 13.24
N LEU A 405 -18.83 22.65 13.15
CA LEU A 405 -19.27 21.31 13.52
C LEU A 405 -19.74 21.26 14.98
N THR A 406 -20.82 20.52 15.25
CA THR A 406 -21.37 20.30 16.58
C THR A 406 -21.56 18.80 16.85
N SER A 407 -21.58 18.40 18.12
CA SER A 407 -21.87 17.02 18.50
C SER A 407 -23.31 16.58 18.19
N ASN A 408 -24.21 17.53 17.89
CA ASN A 408 -25.61 17.27 17.56
C ASN A 408 -25.83 17.04 16.05
N ASP A 409 -24.81 17.27 15.22
CA ASP A 409 -24.92 17.04 13.79
C ASP A 409 -25.17 15.55 13.49
N PRO A 410 -26.11 15.20 12.60
CA PRO A 410 -26.49 13.80 12.36
C PRO A 410 -25.35 12.97 11.76
N TYR A 411 -24.36 13.62 11.14
CA TYR A 411 -23.14 13.03 10.57
C TYR A 411 -21.91 13.21 11.45
N PHE A 412 -22.05 13.72 12.68
CA PHE A 412 -20.90 14.00 13.57
C PHE A 412 -19.97 12.79 13.74
N LYS A 413 -20.55 11.61 14.02
CA LYS A 413 -19.76 10.37 14.18
C LYS A 413 -19.01 9.97 12.91
N ASP A 414 -19.61 10.16 11.75
CA ASP A 414 -19.00 9.89 10.46
C ASP A 414 -17.86 10.87 10.14
N VAL A 415 -17.98 12.14 10.56
CA VAL A 415 -16.89 13.11 10.45
C VAL A 415 -15.70 12.70 11.33
N ILE A 416 -15.94 12.26 12.56
CA ILE A 416 -14.85 11.78 13.44
C ILE A 416 -14.17 10.53 12.86
N ASP A 417 -14.94 9.58 12.31
CA ASP A 417 -14.39 8.41 11.59
C ASP A 417 -13.58 8.84 10.36
N ALA A 418 -14.08 9.82 9.60
CA ALA A 418 -13.38 10.32 8.42
C ALA A 418 -12.05 10.99 8.77
N LEU A 419 -12.01 11.84 9.81
CA LEU A 419 -10.79 12.45 10.33
C LEU A 419 -9.77 11.38 10.75
N LYS A 420 -10.22 10.33 11.44
CA LYS A 420 -9.37 9.21 11.82
C LYS A 420 -8.79 8.47 10.61
N ASN A 421 -9.63 8.16 9.63
CA ASN A 421 -9.20 7.43 8.43
C ASN A 421 -8.27 8.28 7.56
N LEU A 422 -8.49 9.60 7.52
CA LEU A 422 -7.65 10.55 6.80
C LEU A 422 -6.18 10.45 7.23
N ARG A 423 -5.90 10.30 8.54
CA ARG A 423 -4.53 10.11 9.08
C ARG A 423 -3.78 8.90 8.53
N ASN A 424 -4.51 7.92 8.00
CA ASN A 424 -3.96 6.70 7.40
C ASN A 424 -3.79 6.79 5.88
N THR A 425 -4.22 7.89 5.26
CA THR A 425 -4.05 8.12 3.82
C THR A 425 -2.75 8.86 3.52
N LYS A 426 -2.32 8.79 2.25
CA LYS A 426 -1.08 9.43 1.79
C LYS A 426 -1.36 10.59 0.84
N THR A 427 -0.53 11.62 0.93
CA THR A 427 -0.41 12.70 -0.04
C THR A 427 0.20 12.19 -1.34
N ASP A 428 0.25 13.03 -2.39
CA ASP A 428 0.89 12.68 -3.66
C ASP A 428 2.40 12.41 -3.53
N THR A 429 3.05 13.00 -2.51
CA THR A 429 4.45 12.74 -2.19
C THR A 429 4.66 11.41 -1.46
N GLY A 430 3.58 10.71 -1.11
CA GLY A 430 3.61 9.44 -0.39
C GLY A 430 3.71 9.59 1.14
N GLU A 431 3.69 10.81 1.65
CA GLU A 431 3.68 11.11 3.09
C GLU A 431 2.29 10.88 3.68
N LEU A 432 2.21 10.40 4.93
CA LEU A 432 0.92 10.25 5.61
C LEU A 432 0.34 11.62 5.94
N ARG A 433 -0.99 11.78 5.79
CA ARG A 433 -1.75 12.94 6.27
C ARG A 433 -1.89 12.92 7.80
N ASP A 434 -0.78 12.76 8.52
CA ASP A 434 -0.71 12.66 9.99
C ASP A 434 -0.84 14.05 10.63
N PHE A 435 -2.00 14.69 10.43
CA PHE A 435 -2.33 15.93 11.09
C PHE A 435 -2.41 15.72 12.62
N LYS A 436 -1.94 16.73 13.37
CA LYS A 436 -1.74 16.66 14.82
C LYS A 436 -2.72 17.49 15.63
N LYS A 437 -3.30 18.54 15.02
CA LYS A 437 -4.21 19.48 15.67
C LYS A 437 -5.25 20.00 14.66
N ILE A 438 -6.39 20.41 15.18
CA ILE A 438 -7.37 21.26 14.47
C ILE A 438 -7.30 22.64 15.12
N ASN A 439 -7.38 23.70 14.31
CA ASN A 439 -7.40 25.07 14.82
C ASN A 439 -8.52 25.25 15.87
N GLU A 440 -8.21 25.93 16.98
CA GLU A 440 -9.13 26.04 18.12
C GLU A 440 -10.41 26.80 17.80
N SER A 441 -10.35 27.75 16.85
CA SER A 441 -11.54 28.46 16.36
C SER A 441 -12.58 27.49 15.80
N GLU A 442 -12.12 26.48 15.06
CA GLU A 442 -12.96 25.47 14.41
C GLU A 442 -13.65 24.54 15.41
N LEU A 443 -13.15 24.53 16.65
CA LEU A 443 -13.63 23.65 17.71
C LEU A 443 -14.46 24.38 18.78
N GLN A 444 -14.88 25.61 18.54
CA GLN A 444 -15.58 26.42 19.55
C GLN A 444 -16.88 25.81 20.07
N ASN A 445 -17.60 25.04 19.23
CA ASN A 445 -18.85 24.39 19.60
C ASN A 445 -18.67 23.08 20.40
N PHE A 446 -17.43 22.62 20.60
CA PHE A 446 -17.13 21.48 21.46
C PHE A 446 -16.90 21.94 22.88
N THR A 447 -17.73 21.47 23.81
CA THR A 447 -17.47 21.62 25.24
C THR A 447 -16.75 20.38 25.73
N VAL A 448 -15.61 20.58 26.39
CA VAL A 448 -14.85 19.51 27.07
C VAL A 448 -14.84 19.84 28.55
N LYS A 449 -15.09 18.84 29.40
CA LYS A 449 -15.05 19.03 30.85
C LYS A 449 -13.67 19.52 31.31
N GLU A 450 -13.65 20.34 32.36
CA GLU A 450 -12.40 20.73 33.02
C GLU A 450 -11.57 19.50 33.38
N ASN A 451 -10.26 19.55 33.13
CA ASN A 451 -9.34 18.44 33.39
C ASN A 451 -9.61 17.17 32.56
N TYR A 452 -10.35 17.25 31.46
CA TYR A 452 -10.50 16.17 30.47
C TYR A 452 -9.86 16.53 29.12
N VAL A 453 -9.43 15.51 28.40
CA VAL A 453 -8.96 15.58 27.01
C VAL A 453 -10.00 14.89 26.15
N LEU A 454 -10.58 15.59 25.18
CA LEU A 454 -11.43 14.99 24.16
C LEU A 454 -10.55 14.36 23.09
N THR A 455 -10.57 13.03 23.03
CA THR A 455 -9.81 12.23 22.06
C THR A 455 -10.74 11.59 21.03
N GLU A 456 -10.16 10.97 20.01
CA GLU A 456 -10.91 10.14 19.05
C GLU A 456 -11.67 8.97 19.71
N ASN A 457 -11.32 8.58 20.94
CA ASN A 457 -11.98 7.53 21.70
C ASN A 457 -12.97 8.08 22.76
N GLY A 458 -13.20 9.40 22.78
CA GLY A 458 -14.03 10.09 23.76
C GLY A 458 -13.23 10.91 24.77
N GLU A 459 -13.93 11.47 25.76
CA GLU A 459 -13.33 12.26 26.83
C GLU A 459 -12.58 11.35 27.82
N VAL A 460 -11.31 11.69 28.09
CA VAL A 460 -10.44 10.99 29.04
C VAL A 460 -9.99 11.97 30.12
N TYR A 461 -10.08 11.59 31.39
CA TYR A 461 -9.56 12.42 32.48
C TYR A 461 -8.04 12.54 32.37
N PHE A 462 -7.48 13.73 32.57
CA PHE A 462 -6.05 13.98 32.29
C PHE A 462 -5.10 13.04 33.03
N LYS A 463 -5.47 12.56 34.23
CA LYS A 463 -4.64 11.60 34.99
C LYS A 463 -4.56 10.23 34.32
N ASP A 464 -5.57 9.85 33.56
CA ASP A 464 -5.63 8.58 32.84
C ASP A 464 -5.12 8.71 31.40
N PHE A 465 -5.03 9.94 30.88
CA PHE A 465 -4.50 10.22 29.54
C PHE A 465 -2.98 10.08 29.50
N ASP A 466 -2.44 9.39 28.52
CA ASP A 466 -1.00 9.32 28.27
C ASP A 466 -0.60 10.35 27.18
N PRO A 467 0.12 11.43 27.53
CA PRO A 467 0.54 12.44 26.57
C PRO A 467 1.55 11.92 25.54
N GLU A 468 2.19 10.77 25.76
CA GLU A 468 3.07 10.13 24.76
C GLU A 468 2.30 9.18 23.82
N SER A 469 1.00 8.99 24.03
CA SER A 469 0.18 8.14 23.15
C SER A 469 -0.03 8.79 21.78
N ASN A 470 -0.14 7.97 20.72
CA ASN A 470 -0.45 8.46 19.36
C ASN A 470 -1.95 8.73 19.14
N VAL A 471 -2.72 8.82 20.24
CA VAL A 471 -4.15 9.07 20.21
C VAL A 471 -4.39 10.50 19.72
N PHE A 472 -5.31 10.67 18.78
CA PHE A 472 -5.66 12.00 18.30
C PHE A 472 -6.41 12.79 19.38
N VAL A 473 -5.89 13.97 19.73
CA VAL A 473 -6.53 14.93 20.64
C VAL A 473 -7.33 15.93 19.80
N LEU A 474 -8.65 15.89 19.94
CA LEU A 474 -9.54 16.85 19.28
C LEU A 474 -9.48 18.18 20.01
N LYS A 475 -9.73 18.17 21.32
CA LYS A 475 -9.79 19.39 22.13
C LYS A 475 -9.40 19.08 23.57
N ILE A 476 -8.74 20.03 24.22
CA ILE A 476 -8.35 19.93 25.62
C ILE A 476 -9.33 20.81 26.42
N GLY A 477 -9.92 20.27 27.48
CA GLY A 477 -10.70 21.06 28.43
C GLY A 477 -9.82 22.00 29.24
N GLU A 478 -10.40 22.95 29.96
CA GLU A 478 -9.60 23.84 30.81
C GLU A 478 -8.87 23.04 31.90
N MET A 479 -7.55 23.21 31.97
CA MET A 479 -6.62 22.56 32.91
C MET A 479 -5.69 23.59 33.57
N ASN A 480 -6.15 24.21 34.64
CA ASN A 480 -5.35 25.21 35.34
C ASN A 480 -4.28 24.56 36.23
N VAL A 481 -3.07 25.12 36.22
CA VAL A 481 -2.05 24.86 37.24
C VAL A 481 -2.02 26.03 38.20
N THR A 482 -2.22 25.73 39.48
CA THR A 482 -2.19 26.69 40.60
C THR A 482 -1.14 26.23 41.63
N PRO A 483 -0.75 27.11 42.58
CA PRO A 483 0.10 26.69 43.69
C PRO A 483 -0.46 25.54 44.55
N GLN A 484 -1.75 25.22 44.44
CA GLN A 484 -2.40 24.10 45.11
C GLN A 484 -2.36 22.79 44.29
N THR A 485 -2.08 22.88 42.99
CA THR A 485 -1.93 21.71 42.12
C THR A 485 -0.68 20.93 42.56
N SER A 486 -0.78 19.60 42.67
CA SER A 486 0.41 18.80 42.98
C SER A 486 1.43 18.92 41.84
N LYS A 487 2.73 18.98 42.15
CA LYS A 487 3.76 19.13 41.11
C LYS A 487 3.75 17.98 40.09
N ILE A 488 3.35 16.77 40.52
CA ILE A 488 3.17 15.60 39.63
C ILE A 488 2.04 15.86 38.64
N ASP A 489 0.88 16.35 39.10
CA ASP A 489 -0.24 16.67 38.22
C ASP A 489 0.11 17.85 37.30
N ALA A 490 0.84 18.85 37.82
CA ALA A 490 1.27 20.01 37.04
C ALA A 490 2.20 19.64 35.89
N VAL A 491 3.20 18.77 36.13
CA VAL A 491 4.04 18.20 35.06
C VAL A 491 3.18 17.60 33.96
N LYS A 492 2.17 16.80 34.34
CA LYS A 492 1.31 16.12 33.38
C LYS A 492 0.43 17.09 32.60
N ILE A 493 -0.18 18.06 33.29
CA ILE A 493 -1.00 19.10 32.66
C ILE A 493 -0.17 19.95 31.70
N MET A 494 1.02 20.39 32.12
CA MET A 494 1.93 21.19 31.29
C MET A 494 2.35 20.46 30.01
N HIS A 495 2.58 19.15 30.11
CA HIS A 495 2.90 18.33 28.96
C HIS A 495 1.70 18.17 28.02
N ILE A 496 0.50 17.91 28.55
CA ILE A 496 -0.73 17.76 27.76
C ILE A 496 -1.08 19.05 27.01
N VAL A 497 -1.03 20.19 27.70
CA VAL A 497 -1.52 21.47 27.19
C VAL A 497 -0.51 22.16 26.30
N GLU A 498 0.74 22.30 26.76
CA GLU A 498 1.76 23.16 26.14
C GLU A 498 2.94 22.34 25.57
N GLY A 499 2.92 21.01 25.71
CA GLY A 499 4.04 20.15 25.29
C GLY A 499 5.28 20.28 26.17
N ILE A 500 5.19 20.93 27.33
CA ILE A 500 6.33 21.23 28.21
C ILE A 500 6.71 19.96 28.99
N LYS A 501 7.93 19.48 28.78
CA LYS A 501 8.48 18.29 29.46
C LYS A 501 9.42 18.71 30.59
N VAL A 502 8.95 18.58 31.83
CA VAL A 502 9.68 18.95 33.06
C VAL A 502 9.49 17.92 34.17
N THR A 503 10.34 17.93 35.19
CA THR A 503 10.15 17.14 36.42
C THR A 503 9.53 17.99 37.54
N PRO A 504 8.97 17.37 38.60
CA PRO A 504 8.40 18.11 39.72
C PRO A 504 9.37 19.11 40.36
N GLU A 505 10.67 18.80 40.41
CA GLU A 505 11.70 19.65 41.01
C GLU A 505 12.01 20.90 40.17
N GLU A 506 11.67 20.88 38.87
CA GLU A 506 11.88 21.99 37.94
C GLU A 506 10.73 23.02 37.97
N ILE A 507 9.67 22.76 38.75
CA ILE A 507 8.52 23.65 38.93
C ILE A 507 8.64 24.41 40.26
N ALA A 508 8.49 25.72 40.23
CA ALA A 508 8.37 26.58 41.40
C ALA A 508 7.02 27.31 41.43
N TYR A 509 6.34 27.30 42.57
CA TYR A 509 5.10 28.07 42.77
C TYR A 509 5.31 29.38 43.51
N THR A 510 6.47 29.55 44.15
CA THR A 510 6.82 30.73 44.94
C THR A 510 8.27 31.14 44.70
N ALA A 511 8.60 32.40 44.98
CA ALA A 511 9.95 32.94 44.82
C ALA A 511 11.04 32.19 45.61
N ASN A 512 10.64 31.50 46.69
CA ASN A 512 11.54 30.72 47.55
C ASN A 512 11.77 29.29 47.06
N GLU A 513 10.91 28.79 46.17
CA GLU A 513 11.11 27.50 45.51
C GLU A 513 12.02 27.58 44.29
N VAL A 514 12.36 28.79 43.83
CA VAL A 514 13.23 28.99 42.68
C VAL A 514 14.64 28.55 43.02
N THR A 515 15.15 27.61 42.23
CA THR A 515 16.50 27.05 42.31
C THR A 515 17.18 27.14 40.94
N LYS A 516 18.44 26.71 40.85
CA LYS A 516 19.15 26.61 39.57
C LYS A 516 18.55 25.58 38.62
N GLN A 517 17.72 24.65 39.11
CA GLN A 517 17.05 23.63 38.32
C GLN A 517 15.67 24.07 37.84
N THR A 518 15.13 25.17 38.36
CA THR A 518 13.79 25.62 38.02
C THR A 518 13.72 26.04 36.56
N LYS A 519 12.78 25.46 35.81
CA LYS A 519 12.46 25.79 34.42
C LYS A 519 11.09 26.41 34.26
N VAL A 520 10.18 26.14 35.20
CA VAL A 520 8.81 26.67 35.17
C VAL A 520 8.50 27.38 36.49
N PHE A 521 8.00 28.60 36.39
CA PHE A 521 7.43 29.33 37.51
C PHE A 521 5.93 29.55 37.27
N VAL A 522 5.08 29.13 38.21
CA VAL A 522 3.64 29.38 38.17
C VAL A 522 3.20 30.02 39.48
N GLY A 523 3.05 31.33 39.51
CA GLY A 523 2.73 32.03 40.75
C GLY A 523 2.67 33.54 40.61
N LYS A 524 2.37 34.19 41.74
CA LYS A 524 2.29 35.65 41.82
C LYS A 524 3.66 36.29 41.62
N LEU A 525 3.70 37.39 40.86
CA LEU A 525 4.89 38.23 40.73
C LEU A 525 5.05 39.10 41.98
N GLU A 526 5.93 38.70 42.88
CA GLU A 526 6.31 39.46 44.07
C GLU A 526 7.32 40.56 43.73
N ASN A 527 7.52 41.52 44.63
CA ASN A 527 8.49 42.60 44.39
C ASN A 527 9.90 42.02 44.23
N GLY A 528 10.64 42.49 43.23
CA GLY A 528 11.98 41.99 42.86
C GLY A 528 12.01 40.56 42.32
N ILE A 529 10.87 39.96 41.93
CA ILE A 529 10.83 38.57 41.45
C ILE A 529 11.73 38.34 40.22
N PHE A 530 11.84 39.32 39.32
CA PHE A 530 12.59 39.17 38.07
C PHE A 530 14.09 39.01 38.29
N ASP A 531 14.64 39.44 39.43
CA ASP A 531 16.02 39.14 39.83
C ASP A 531 16.26 37.62 40.02
N ARG A 532 15.19 36.85 40.30
CA ARG A 532 15.24 35.40 40.55
C ARG A 532 14.79 34.58 39.35
N ILE A 533 13.81 35.08 38.59
CA ILE A 533 13.15 34.31 37.52
C ILE A 533 13.63 34.69 36.10
N SER A 534 14.59 35.60 35.97
CA SER A 534 15.15 36.09 34.69
C SER A 534 15.63 35.00 33.73
N ASN A 535 16.05 33.85 34.26
CA ASN A 535 16.57 32.72 33.49
C ASN A 535 15.59 31.53 33.41
N ILE A 536 14.36 31.69 33.91
CA ILE A 536 13.33 30.65 33.85
C ILE A 536 12.69 30.66 32.45
N GLU A 537 12.58 29.48 31.85
CA GLU A 537 12.11 29.30 30.48
C GLU A 537 10.60 29.57 30.33
N TYR A 538 9.81 29.15 31.33
CA TYR A 538 8.37 29.28 31.32
C TYR A 538 7.88 29.99 32.57
N VAL A 539 7.32 31.19 32.42
CA VAL A 539 6.79 31.97 33.53
C VAL A 539 5.31 32.24 33.31
N TYR A 540 4.50 31.91 34.30
CA TYR A 540 3.05 32.08 34.30
C TYR A 540 2.60 32.75 35.62
N THR A 541 1.79 33.80 35.51
CA THR A 541 0.98 34.33 36.62
C THR A 541 -0.24 33.45 36.87
N LYS A 542 -0.82 32.93 35.79
CA LYS A 542 -1.92 31.97 35.76
C LYS A 542 -1.70 31.00 34.60
N PHE A 543 -1.40 29.73 34.88
CA PHE A 543 -1.22 28.74 33.82
C PHE A 543 -2.50 28.60 32.96
N LEU A 544 -2.36 28.37 31.65
CA LEU A 544 -3.33 28.56 30.55
C LEU A 544 -3.58 29.98 30.06
N ASN A 545 -3.27 30.99 30.86
CA ASN A 545 -3.41 32.38 30.44
C ASN A 545 -2.04 33.05 30.37
N ASN A 546 -1.78 33.75 29.27
CA ASN A 546 -0.71 34.74 29.18
C ASN A 546 0.66 34.27 29.72
N ARG A 547 1.26 33.25 29.09
CA ARG A 547 2.70 32.98 29.28
C ARG A 547 3.45 34.30 29.17
N ILE A 548 4.20 34.65 30.21
CA ILE A 548 5.01 35.87 30.21
C ILE A 548 6.09 35.67 29.17
N LYS A 549 6.09 36.54 28.16
CA LYS A 549 7.02 36.44 27.04
C LYS A 549 8.28 37.22 27.35
N THR A 550 9.42 36.59 27.09
CA THR A 550 10.72 37.25 27.08
C THR A 550 11.19 37.36 25.64
N VAL A 551 11.62 38.56 25.23
CA VAL A 551 12.12 38.84 23.88
C VAL A 551 13.55 39.35 24.01
N GLU A 552 14.48 38.78 23.25
CA GLU A 552 15.86 39.26 23.18
C GLU A 552 16.01 40.24 22.02
N LEU A 553 16.74 41.34 22.26
CA LEU A 553 17.14 42.25 21.20
C LEU A 553 18.51 41.85 20.67
N ASP A 554 18.63 41.63 19.36
CA ASP A 554 19.88 41.23 18.72
C ASP A 554 20.82 42.44 18.55
N SER A 555 21.91 42.48 19.31
CA SER A 555 22.92 43.54 19.20
C SER A 555 23.71 43.54 17.89
N ASN A 556 23.63 42.49 17.08
CA ASN A 556 24.29 42.43 15.78
C ASN A 556 23.53 43.21 14.69
N ILE A 557 22.29 43.62 14.96
CA ILE A 557 21.51 44.41 14.00
C ILE A 557 22.00 45.86 14.05
N GLN A 558 22.44 46.35 12.89
CA GLN A 558 22.72 47.77 12.73
C GLN A 558 21.41 48.56 12.63
N TYR A 559 21.00 49.17 13.73
CA TYR A 559 19.78 49.97 13.75
C TYR A 559 19.96 51.33 13.04
N PRO A 560 18.90 51.83 12.35
CA PRO A 560 18.89 53.14 11.73
C PRO A 560 19.17 54.29 12.72
N LYS A 561 19.83 55.36 12.26
CA LYS A 561 20.26 56.48 13.11
C LYS A 561 19.41 57.75 12.97
N ASN A 562 18.61 57.85 11.91
CA ASN A 562 17.75 59.00 11.65
C ASN A 562 16.41 58.57 11.08
N THR A 563 15.44 59.49 11.06
CA THR A 563 14.06 59.23 10.65
C THR A 563 13.97 58.64 9.24
N GLU A 564 14.74 59.16 8.28
CA GLU A 564 14.71 58.69 6.89
C GLU A 564 15.18 57.24 6.77
N GLU A 565 16.26 56.88 7.46
CA GLU A 565 16.76 55.50 7.51
C GLU A 565 15.77 54.55 8.20
N TRP A 566 15.09 55.00 9.27
CA TRP A 566 14.05 54.20 9.93
C TRP A 566 12.88 53.91 8.98
N VAL A 567 12.34 54.96 8.35
CA VAL A 567 11.23 54.82 7.39
C VAL A 567 11.63 53.90 6.23
N LYS A 568 12.86 54.05 5.72
CA LYS A 568 13.40 53.17 4.68
C LYS A 568 13.46 51.72 5.15
N ALA A 569 14.04 51.45 6.31
CA ALA A 569 14.17 50.09 6.85
C ALA A 569 12.81 49.42 7.07
N TYR A 570 11.80 50.15 7.55
CA TYR A 570 10.46 49.62 7.70
C TYR A 570 9.79 49.30 6.37
N ASN A 571 9.88 50.21 5.39
CA ASN A 571 9.33 49.98 4.06
C ASN A 571 9.97 48.75 3.38
N GLU A 572 11.30 48.58 3.53
CA GLU A 572 12.03 47.41 3.00
C GLU A 572 11.58 46.09 3.64
N GLN A 573 11.14 46.11 4.90
CA GLN A 573 10.57 44.94 5.60
C GLN A 573 9.04 44.85 5.50
N GLY A 574 8.38 45.71 4.73
CA GLY A 574 6.91 45.74 4.61
C GLY A 574 6.17 46.12 5.89
N ILE A 575 6.84 46.79 6.82
CA ILE A 575 6.26 47.29 8.07
C ILE A 575 5.59 48.64 7.81
N GLN A 576 4.32 48.75 8.17
CA GLN A 576 3.52 49.94 7.96
C GLN A 576 3.71 50.94 9.12
N LEU A 577 3.65 52.23 8.79
CA LEU A 577 3.69 53.33 9.75
C LEU A 577 2.32 54.02 9.72
N GLU A 578 1.65 54.10 10.87
CA GLU A 578 0.23 54.48 10.92
C GLU A 578 -0.05 55.91 10.41
N ASP A 579 0.81 56.87 10.78
CA ASP A 579 0.56 58.28 10.44
C ASP A 579 1.83 59.16 10.45
N SER A 580 1.62 60.46 10.19
CA SER A 580 2.67 61.49 10.27
C SER A 580 3.23 61.75 11.67
N ASN A 581 2.55 61.32 12.74
CA ASN A 581 3.04 61.45 14.11
C ASN A 581 4.13 60.43 14.41
N ILE A 582 4.08 59.24 13.81
CA ILE A 582 5.14 58.22 13.92
C ILE A 582 6.48 58.77 13.40
N ASN A 583 6.48 59.44 12.25
CA ASN A 583 7.68 60.07 11.71
C ASN A 583 8.25 61.16 12.64
N LYS A 584 7.37 61.94 13.28
CA LYS A 584 7.79 62.94 14.28
C LYS A 584 8.37 62.27 15.53
N MET A 585 7.76 61.20 16.01
CA MET A 585 8.26 60.45 17.16
C MET A 585 9.65 59.85 16.88
N LEU A 586 9.87 59.28 15.69
CA LEU A 586 11.19 58.77 15.26
C LEU A 586 12.26 59.87 15.24
N GLY A 587 11.89 61.11 14.93
CA GLY A 587 12.80 62.26 14.94
C GLY A 587 13.04 62.89 16.32
N LEU A 588 12.16 62.63 17.30
CA LEU A 588 12.21 63.21 18.64
C LEU A 588 12.69 62.24 19.72
N MET A 589 12.69 60.93 19.44
CA MET A 589 13.09 59.92 20.42
C MET A 589 14.56 60.05 20.82
N GLU A 590 14.83 59.87 22.11
CA GLU A 590 16.18 59.66 22.62
C GLU A 590 16.68 58.29 22.15
N GLN A 591 17.74 58.28 21.33
CA GLN A 591 18.39 57.06 20.85
C GLN A 591 19.49 56.61 21.83
N THR A 592 19.58 55.31 22.04
CA THR A 592 20.56 54.67 22.90
C THR A 592 21.51 53.80 22.07
N GLU A 593 22.81 53.89 22.37
CA GLU A 593 23.77 52.93 21.82
C GLU A 593 23.55 51.56 22.46
N LEU A 594 23.30 50.56 21.63
CA LEU A 594 23.18 49.19 22.07
C LEU A 594 24.58 48.62 22.27
N THR A 595 25.02 48.52 23.52
CA THR A 595 26.37 48.04 23.87
C THR A 595 26.41 46.55 24.18
N GLU A 596 25.24 45.94 24.41
CA GLU A 596 25.09 44.54 24.79
C GLU A 596 23.64 44.07 24.57
N ASP A 597 23.47 42.75 24.38
CA ASP A 597 22.14 42.13 24.31
C ASP A 597 21.42 42.31 25.65
N TYR A 598 20.13 42.63 25.59
CA TYR A 598 19.27 42.63 26.76
C TYR A 598 17.88 42.10 26.42
N LYS A 599 17.18 41.67 27.46
CA LYS A 599 15.88 41.03 27.40
C LYS A 599 14.77 42.02 27.70
N PHE A 600 13.64 41.85 27.03
CA PHE A 600 12.38 42.49 27.37
C PHE A 600 11.43 41.46 27.97
N VAL A 601 10.65 41.89 28.95
CA VAL A 601 9.53 41.12 29.49
C VAL A 601 8.24 41.80 29.07
N ILE A 602 7.34 41.04 28.44
CA ILE A 602 6.02 41.52 28.03
C ILE A 602 4.99 41.03 29.03
N LEU A 603 4.32 41.98 29.71
CA LEU A 603 3.33 41.75 30.74
C LEU A 603 2.02 42.44 30.38
N SER A 604 0.90 41.78 30.63
CA SER A 604 -0.40 42.48 30.67
C SER A 604 -0.55 43.31 31.94
N VAL A 605 -1.47 44.27 31.92
CA VAL A 605 -1.86 45.01 33.13
C VAL A 605 -2.39 44.05 34.22
N GLU A 606 -3.06 42.97 33.82
CA GLU A 606 -3.44 41.88 34.74
C GLU A 606 -2.22 41.17 35.35
N ASP A 607 -1.19 40.84 34.55
CA ASP A 607 0.03 40.18 35.03
C ASP A 607 0.79 41.01 36.07
N LEU A 608 0.69 42.35 35.98
CA LEU A 608 1.23 43.29 36.96
C LEU A 608 0.45 43.27 38.29
N GLY A 609 -0.69 42.58 38.34
CA GLY A 609 -1.51 42.38 39.54
C GLY A 609 -2.65 43.39 39.68
N PHE A 610 -3.11 44.01 38.58
CA PHE A 610 -4.28 44.88 38.59
C PHE A 610 -5.53 44.13 38.13
N ASP A 611 -6.57 44.09 38.98
CA ASP A 611 -7.84 43.42 38.67
C ASP A 611 -8.78 44.26 37.77
N SER A 612 -8.38 45.49 37.44
CA SER A 612 -9.14 46.45 36.62
C SER A 612 -8.17 47.40 35.92
N SER A 613 -8.70 48.35 35.13
CA SER A 613 -7.86 49.32 34.42
C SER A 613 -6.90 50.07 35.35
N ALA A 614 -5.65 50.28 34.95
CA ALA A 614 -4.63 50.99 35.71
C ALA A 614 -4.10 52.20 34.94
N THR A 615 -3.69 53.25 35.66
CA THR A 615 -3.04 54.42 35.06
C THR A 615 -1.64 54.05 34.58
N TYR A 616 -1.17 54.69 33.50
CA TYR A 616 0.16 54.42 32.94
C TYR A 616 1.28 54.58 33.98
N GLU A 617 1.21 55.60 34.82
CA GLU A 617 2.16 55.81 35.92
C GLU A 617 2.23 54.60 36.86
N LYS A 618 1.08 54.07 37.30
CA LYS A 618 1.02 52.90 38.20
C LYS A 618 1.53 51.62 37.53
N ILE A 619 1.33 51.48 36.22
CA ILE A 619 1.85 50.35 35.46
C ILE A 619 3.39 50.38 35.47
N CYS A 620 3.99 51.55 35.20
CA CYS A 620 5.44 51.76 35.27
C CYS A 620 6.00 51.51 36.67
N GLU A 621 5.43 52.14 37.71
CA GLU A 621 5.82 51.93 39.11
C GLU A 621 5.75 50.46 39.51
N LYS A 622 4.70 49.76 39.05
CA LYS A 622 4.53 48.35 39.36
C LYS A 622 5.60 47.50 38.67
N ALA A 623 5.90 47.74 37.40
CA ALA A 623 6.97 47.04 36.69
C ALA A 623 8.34 47.22 37.40
N GLU A 624 8.67 48.45 37.79
CA GLU A 624 9.89 48.75 38.56
C GLU A 624 9.92 48.01 39.90
N SER A 625 8.80 47.94 40.62
CA SER A 625 8.70 47.19 41.87
C SER A 625 8.98 45.70 41.72
N LEU A 626 8.77 45.13 40.52
CA LEU A 626 9.03 43.71 40.21
C LEU A 626 10.50 43.45 39.84
N GLY A 627 11.33 44.48 39.73
CA GLY A 627 12.74 44.39 39.29
C GLY A 627 12.96 44.63 37.80
N LEU A 628 11.97 45.17 37.08
CA LEU A 628 12.10 45.55 35.68
C LEU A 628 12.53 47.02 35.53
N GLU A 629 12.98 47.38 34.34
CA GLU A 629 13.35 48.76 33.99
C GLU A 629 12.49 49.27 32.85
N LEU A 630 12.25 50.58 32.82
CA LEU A 630 11.59 51.20 31.67
C LEU A 630 12.42 51.03 30.40
N CYS A 631 11.74 50.79 29.30
CA CYS A 631 12.36 50.80 27.98
C CYS A 631 12.93 52.18 27.64
N ALA A 632 14.01 52.22 26.86
CA ALA A 632 14.44 53.44 26.21
C ALA A 632 13.47 53.81 25.07
N GLN A 633 13.54 55.08 24.63
CA GLN A 633 12.61 55.57 23.64
C GLN A 633 12.79 54.97 22.25
N ASP A 634 13.95 54.41 21.94
CA ASP A 634 14.20 53.74 20.66
C ASP A 634 13.96 52.21 20.69
N ASP A 635 13.61 51.65 21.84
CA ASP A 635 13.38 50.21 21.99
C ASP A 635 12.15 49.72 21.21
N GLY A 636 11.08 50.51 21.17
CA GLY A 636 9.88 50.15 20.42
C GLY A 636 10.17 49.98 18.92
N PRO A 637 10.83 50.97 18.30
CA PRO A 637 11.34 50.84 16.93
C PRO A 637 12.28 49.65 16.74
N LYS A 638 13.28 49.49 17.61
CA LYS A 638 14.23 48.37 17.55
C LYS A 638 13.53 47.01 17.64
N LEU A 639 12.57 46.87 18.56
CA LEU A 639 11.73 45.68 18.71
C LEU A 639 10.92 45.44 17.45
N ARG A 640 10.24 46.44 16.89
CA ARG A 640 9.42 46.22 15.69
C ARG A 640 10.28 45.70 14.52
N LEU A 641 11.49 46.23 14.36
CA LEU A 641 12.39 45.87 13.27
C LEU A 641 13.03 44.48 13.42
N SER A 642 13.27 44.02 14.66
CA SER A 642 14.04 42.80 14.93
C SER A 642 13.24 41.63 15.50
N TYR A 643 12.09 41.91 16.14
CA TYR A 643 11.25 40.88 16.74
C TYR A 643 10.23 40.35 15.73
N GLU A 644 10.38 39.08 15.39
CA GLU A 644 9.40 38.26 14.66
C GLU A 644 8.22 37.92 15.58
N GLN A 645 7.27 38.84 15.61
CA GLN A 645 6.09 38.77 16.44
C GLN A 645 5.04 37.83 15.84
N LEU A 646 4.30 37.08 16.67
CA LEU A 646 3.15 36.30 16.21
C LEU A 646 2.00 37.21 15.72
N MET A 647 1.31 36.78 14.66
CA MET A 647 0.08 37.43 14.17
C MET A 647 -0.97 37.55 15.27
N GLY A 648 -1.77 38.61 15.20
CA GLY A 648 -2.81 38.91 16.20
C GLY A 648 -2.30 39.39 17.56
N THR A 649 -1.03 39.80 17.67
CA THR A 649 -0.46 40.26 18.93
C THR A 649 0.01 41.71 18.86
N TYR A 650 -0.11 42.42 19.98
CA TYR A 650 0.34 43.80 20.12
C TYR A 650 0.73 44.10 21.57
N PHE A 651 1.65 45.05 21.74
CA PHE A 651 2.07 45.56 23.05
C PHE A 651 2.58 47.00 22.92
N ARG A 652 2.57 47.75 24.03
CA ARG A 652 3.19 49.07 24.13
C ARG A 652 4.57 48.98 24.75
N THR A 653 5.42 49.97 24.54
CA THR A 653 6.66 50.09 25.33
C THR A 653 6.40 50.86 26.62
N GLY A 654 6.69 50.24 27.76
CA GLY A 654 6.71 50.91 29.06
C GLY A 654 7.97 51.77 29.15
N MET A 655 7.91 52.98 28.62
CA MET A 655 9.03 53.91 28.47
C MET A 655 8.68 55.32 28.96
N LYS A 656 9.69 56.16 29.14
CA LYS A 656 9.47 57.60 29.26
C LYS A 656 8.81 58.13 27.98
N SER A 657 7.60 58.69 28.10
CA SER A 657 6.80 59.12 26.96
C SER A 657 7.51 60.14 26.05
N ILE A 658 7.35 60.01 24.75
CA ILE A 658 7.84 60.97 23.75
C ILE A 658 6.86 62.15 23.72
N LYS A 659 7.39 63.36 23.90
CA LYS A 659 6.59 64.59 23.96
C LYS A 659 6.48 65.24 22.59
N LEU A 660 5.32 65.07 21.93
CA LEU A 660 5.00 65.80 20.68
C LEU A 660 4.47 67.21 20.97
N SER A 661 3.75 67.36 22.09
CA SER A 661 3.33 68.63 22.69
C SER A 661 2.96 68.41 24.17
N ASP A 662 2.63 69.47 24.92
CA ASP A 662 2.29 69.37 26.36
C ASP A 662 1.11 68.43 26.68
N VAL A 663 0.19 68.22 25.73
CA VAL A 663 -0.98 67.35 25.87
C VAL A 663 -0.88 66.05 25.06
N ASN A 664 0.19 65.89 24.26
CA ASN A 664 0.42 64.75 23.37
C ASN A 664 1.69 64.02 23.77
N LEU A 665 1.59 63.25 24.87
CA LEU A 665 2.59 62.28 25.28
C LEU A 665 2.29 60.94 24.60
N ARG A 666 3.29 60.35 23.96
CA ARG A 666 3.14 59.13 23.16
C ARG A 666 4.08 58.01 23.60
N LEU A 667 3.56 56.79 23.58
CA LEU A 667 4.30 55.54 23.69
C LEU A 667 4.35 54.87 22.32
N TRP A 668 5.28 53.94 22.09
CA TRP A 668 5.24 53.09 20.91
C TRP A 668 4.25 51.95 21.13
N SER A 669 3.52 51.61 20.08
CA SER A 669 2.72 50.39 19.98
C SER A 669 3.30 49.52 18.87
N VAL A 670 3.71 48.30 19.22
CA VAL A 670 4.30 47.33 18.30
C VAL A 670 3.23 46.29 17.99
N ASN A 671 2.66 46.37 16.78
CA ASN A 671 1.44 45.64 16.41
C ASN A 671 1.71 44.65 15.28
N HIS A 672 1.10 43.48 15.36
CA HIS A 672 0.99 42.51 14.27
C HIS A 672 -0.47 42.04 14.22
N TYR A 673 -1.23 42.54 13.25
CA TYR A 673 -2.67 42.29 13.17
C TYR A 673 -2.98 40.88 12.64
N ASP A 674 -4.25 40.46 12.75
CA ASP A 674 -4.72 39.13 12.35
C ASP A 674 -4.62 38.91 10.83
N ASP A 675 -4.60 39.99 10.04
CA ASP A 675 -4.42 39.97 8.58
C ASP A 675 -2.93 39.83 8.16
N GLY A 676 -2.02 39.70 9.13
CA GLY A 676 -0.58 39.60 8.89
C GLY A 676 0.13 40.95 8.74
N THR A 677 -0.59 42.06 8.87
CA THR A 677 0.02 43.37 8.71
C THR A 677 0.79 43.77 9.97
N ARG A 678 2.06 44.13 9.79
CA ARG A 678 2.95 44.61 10.85
C ARG A 678 2.94 46.13 10.88
N TYR A 679 2.65 46.71 12.05
CA TYR A 679 2.65 48.16 12.25
C TYR A 679 3.58 48.59 13.38
N LEU A 680 4.23 49.75 13.18
CA LEU A 680 4.66 50.61 14.28
C LEU A 680 3.67 51.76 14.40
N ASP A 681 3.05 51.84 15.57
CA ASP A 681 2.02 52.80 15.91
C ASP A 681 2.33 53.49 17.26
N TRP A 682 1.44 54.34 17.75
CA TRP A 682 1.54 55.07 19.00
C TRP A 682 0.38 54.77 19.95
N SER A 683 0.61 54.98 21.23
CA SER A 683 -0.44 54.93 22.27
C SER A 683 -0.30 56.12 23.22
N SER A 684 -1.31 56.38 24.07
CA SER A 684 -1.25 57.52 24.99
C SER A 684 -0.23 57.28 26.11
N GLY A 685 0.80 58.13 26.18
CA GLY A 685 1.79 58.13 27.26
C GLY A 685 1.46 59.11 28.38
N ASN A 686 0.21 59.58 28.47
CA ASN A 686 -0.21 60.46 29.56
C ASN A 686 -0.27 59.64 30.87
N ALA A 687 0.32 60.16 31.94
CA ALA A 687 0.43 59.47 33.23
C ALA A 687 -0.93 58.98 33.76
N ASP A 688 -1.97 59.81 33.63
CA ASP A 688 -3.34 59.52 34.09
C ASP A 688 -4.17 58.68 33.09
N PHE A 689 -3.65 58.39 31.91
CA PHE A 689 -4.37 57.56 30.93
C PHE A 689 -4.49 56.14 31.46
N LYS A 690 -5.71 55.59 31.38
CA LYS A 690 -6.01 54.26 31.89
C LYS A 690 -5.93 53.22 30.77
N TYR A 691 -5.27 52.12 31.08
CA TYR A 691 -5.18 50.93 30.25
C TYR A 691 -5.95 49.80 30.92
N ASP A 692 -6.71 49.05 30.13
CA ASP A 692 -7.45 47.87 30.57
C ASP A 692 -6.53 46.71 30.91
N THR A 693 -7.05 45.73 31.66
CA THR A 693 -6.29 44.58 32.16
C THR A 693 -5.61 43.76 31.06
N SER A 694 -6.23 43.70 29.87
CA SER A 694 -5.70 42.97 28.70
C SER A 694 -4.59 43.70 27.95
N ASN A 695 -4.38 45.00 28.18
CA ASN A 695 -3.32 45.75 27.51
C ASN A 695 -1.94 45.27 27.97
N LYS A 696 -1.01 45.11 27.01
CA LYS A 696 0.34 44.57 27.24
C LYS A 696 1.41 45.63 27.10
N PHE A 697 2.44 45.53 27.95
CA PHE A 697 3.60 46.41 27.98
C PHE A 697 4.89 45.61 27.99
N ALA A 698 5.85 46.02 27.16
CA ALA A 698 7.24 45.57 27.23
C ALA A 698 8.03 46.46 28.20
N PHE A 699 8.83 45.82 29.04
CA PHE A 699 9.80 46.45 29.94
C PHE A 699 11.15 45.75 29.79
N ARG A 700 12.26 46.43 30.09
CA ARG A 700 13.59 45.82 30.11
C ARG A 700 13.76 44.94 31.34
N LEU A 701 14.40 43.80 31.17
CA LEU A 701 14.90 42.98 32.26
C LEU A 701 16.24 43.55 32.73
N ARG A 702 16.34 43.91 34.01
CA ARG A 702 17.60 44.37 34.60
C ARG A 702 18.66 43.27 34.45
N LYS A 703 19.88 43.67 34.06
CA LYS A 703 21.02 42.75 33.91
C LYS A 703 21.53 42.24 35.25
#